data_AF-X1AT88-F1
#
_entry.id   AF-X1AT88-F1
#
_cell.length_a   1.000
_cell.length_b   1.000
_cell.length_c   1.000
_cell.angle_alpha   90.00
_cell.angle_beta   90.00
_cell.angle_gamma   90.00
#
_symmetry.space_group_name_H-M   'P 1'
#
loop_
_entity.id
_entity.type
_entity.pdbx_description
1 polymer ?
#
loop_
_entity_poly.entity_id
_entity_poly.type
_entity_poly.pdbx_seq_one_letter_code
_entity_poly.pdbx_strand_id
1 'polypeptide(L)'
;MKIEIYQDLLIHNLRKSFTGNISASVLPAENYLNMKIVELLDLDENIVKKHIEFYRRDIKKIQYIFLSNLKTSTSGIIKKIQIELLLEHTLKSKQEEIYTALHFCNILKVSGIEDIRNLAGQTLVNLMPSLSFQQRNDIAIELLRALEMEDYQFTKYIPYYLGQLILCLTPNELEEVIDDLIEKIKQSDPKLSSLLLRTIGIAIANYPKYRERFSEKEESYENRLSKMIGILLNGFVHYNLKVKQAAFRVIGREIFGSSYLSLEEKNHIFQLIAKKILTLLTPVNKESLMFLISCTGLNYIYKFISDYNFFKGSINLKIPDKVAFFPGAFDPFSLSHKEIVKAIEILGFEIYLAVDEFSWSKRTQPHLFRRDIINISIADELNVYLYPEDLPVNIANPDDLKVLRENFSFSEVYIVVGSDVILNASAYQKNKRKNSIHTFSHIVFDRRTLHAADEKEKMIQEAIKEIRGETIKLNLTPCYEEISSSQIRGNIDENRDISRLIDPLAQKYIYENSLYQREPQYKSVIQTISIDVQIIENITLDLIEELCQKIFSKYNQNEASKKLVEFTHKLNPRILLLRDVRHNGIILGFSAFHWVRSNILFQEFKDNLISEYIRENAVGRTIVIDGIFTISDMENKSELENLEQVILTETLSFCIEKDYNYTIFRNILNNYPLTSLNENLELMGFYRLPFSDKDNPVFVVDISKPCIVNLDTETTIKEPFCQNLSIKKSVIMSRKRLLKSFTTFYPGNIVLPFNINLINQTIVKKICKINDVPTKPLTVRDLGGLMCVPFGKILHKMVVPNTVTKSLHTEKIFASDMKSFKIDAFPNYMSLENQVKMIRSFDMPVVLIDDYLHKGYRIKTLEPLFKKYDIKIKKIIVGALSGSGKEIATILDRDVDCAHFIPNLRLWFNESELFPFIGGDALSRKIRSQGNLVRSINLILPYTFPSFIKNISGKTIYNFSEVCIENALTILDALEDEYQSIQQRKLTLRHLGEVIIYPRYPDQGEDMDYSLNLSPSHYLRNGLELLRRTKGMAERGM
;
A
#
# COMPACT_ATOMS: atom_id res chain seq x y z
N MET A 1 9.22 -64.25 34.68
CA MET A 1 10.36 -65.12 35.02
C MET A 1 11.73 -64.44 35.00
N LYS A 2 12.37 -64.10 33.86
CA LYS A 2 13.71 -63.48 33.89
C LYS A 2 13.76 -62.08 34.53
N ILE A 3 12.70 -61.28 34.44
CA ILE A 3 12.68 -59.92 35.02
C ILE A 3 12.45 -59.94 36.54
N GLU A 4 11.61 -60.85 37.03
CA GLU A 4 11.31 -61.01 38.47
C GLU A 4 12.55 -61.47 39.27
N ILE A 5 13.31 -62.43 38.75
CA ILE A 5 14.54 -62.92 39.41
C ILE A 5 15.58 -61.79 39.56
N TYR A 6 15.73 -60.92 38.56
CA TYR A 6 16.64 -59.78 38.63
C TYR A 6 16.14 -58.69 39.58
N GLN A 7 14.83 -58.47 39.67
CA GLN A 7 14.24 -57.55 40.65
C GLN A 7 14.45 -58.05 42.08
N ASP A 8 14.20 -59.33 42.35
CA ASP A 8 14.38 -59.90 43.69
C ASP A 8 15.86 -59.90 44.11
N LEU A 9 16.78 -60.18 43.18
CA LEU A 9 18.22 -60.11 43.43
C LEU A 9 18.68 -58.67 43.72
N LEU A 10 18.14 -57.68 43.00
CA LEU A 10 18.41 -56.27 43.23
C LEU A 10 17.90 -55.82 44.60
N ILE A 11 16.66 -56.15 44.94
CA ILE A 11 16.04 -55.82 46.24
C ILE A 11 16.83 -56.47 47.38
N HIS A 12 17.23 -57.73 47.24
CA HIS A 12 18.05 -58.43 48.23
C HIS A 12 19.42 -57.77 48.43
N ASN A 13 20.09 -57.38 47.34
CA ASN A 13 21.38 -56.68 47.40
C ASN A 13 21.26 -55.28 48.01
N LEU A 14 20.19 -54.54 47.69
CA LEU A 14 19.91 -53.24 48.30
C LEU A 14 19.66 -53.36 49.79
N ARG A 15 18.81 -54.31 50.23
CA ARG A 15 18.57 -54.58 51.66
C ARG A 15 19.89 -54.87 52.39
N LYS A 16 20.73 -55.74 51.83
CA LYS A 16 22.05 -56.07 52.40
C LYS A 16 22.97 -54.84 52.53
N SER A 17 23.01 -53.99 51.50
CA SER A 17 23.82 -52.77 51.48
C SER A 17 23.39 -51.76 52.55
N PHE A 18 22.08 -51.52 52.70
CA PHE A 18 21.54 -50.57 53.68
C PHE A 18 21.54 -51.11 55.11
N THR A 19 21.58 -52.43 55.31
CA THR A 19 21.80 -53.04 56.65
C THR A 19 23.27 -53.04 57.09
N GLY A 20 24.22 -53.06 56.14
CA GLY A 20 25.66 -53.20 56.43
C GLY A 20 26.42 -51.88 56.59
N ASN A 21 25.99 -50.80 55.94
CA ASN A 21 26.68 -49.50 55.92
C ASN A 21 25.73 -48.35 56.28
N ILE A 22 25.62 -48.03 57.57
CA ILE A 22 24.80 -46.90 58.06
C ILE A 22 25.72 -45.71 58.32
N SER A 23 25.99 -44.92 57.29
CA SER A 23 26.79 -43.68 57.37
C SER A 23 26.11 -42.51 56.65
N ALA A 24 26.21 -41.31 57.22
CA ALA A 24 25.72 -40.09 56.57
C ALA A 24 26.63 -39.70 55.40
N SER A 25 26.05 -39.46 54.23
CA SER A 25 26.77 -38.84 53.11
C SER A 25 27.03 -37.36 53.38
N VAL A 26 28.08 -36.82 52.75
CA VAL A 26 28.38 -35.38 52.72
C VAL A 26 27.40 -34.63 51.81
N LEU A 27 26.75 -35.33 50.87
CA LEU A 27 25.82 -34.76 49.91
C LEU A 27 24.37 -34.91 50.40
N PRO A 28 23.65 -33.79 50.62
CA PRO A 28 22.24 -33.83 51.04
C PRO A 28 21.31 -34.64 50.11
N ALA A 29 21.60 -34.61 48.81
CA ALA A 29 20.86 -35.36 47.80
C ALA A 29 20.92 -36.88 48.04
N GLU A 30 22.09 -37.41 48.39
CA GLU A 30 22.27 -38.84 48.63
C GLU A 30 21.57 -39.28 49.91
N ASN A 31 21.64 -38.49 50.98
CA ASN A 31 20.93 -38.78 52.22
C ASN A 31 19.41 -38.81 52.03
N TYR A 32 18.87 -37.91 51.20
CA TYR A 32 17.45 -37.91 50.84
C TYR A 32 17.04 -39.16 50.04
N LEU A 33 17.80 -39.54 49.01
CA LEU A 33 17.53 -40.77 48.25
C LEU A 33 17.66 -42.03 49.12
N ASN A 34 18.69 -42.09 49.96
CA ASN A 34 18.91 -43.21 50.87
C ASN A 34 17.72 -43.36 51.83
N MET A 35 17.19 -42.26 52.36
CA MET A 35 15.98 -42.25 53.18
C MET A 35 14.77 -42.80 52.41
N LYS A 36 14.53 -42.34 51.16
CA LYS A 36 13.43 -42.85 50.31
C LYS A 36 13.54 -44.34 49.99
N ILE A 37 14.74 -44.80 49.67
CA ILE A 37 15.00 -46.21 49.34
C ILE A 37 14.77 -47.08 50.58
N VAL A 38 15.26 -46.66 51.75
CA VAL A 38 15.09 -47.39 53.01
C VAL A 38 13.61 -47.44 53.45
N GLU A 39 12.85 -46.34 53.26
CA GLU A 39 11.39 -46.32 53.49
C GLU A 39 10.64 -47.30 52.57
N LEU A 40 11.05 -47.43 51.31
CA LEU A 40 10.41 -48.34 50.34
C LEU A 40 10.81 -49.82 50.51
N LEU A 41 11.97 -50.10 51.09
CA LEU A 41 12.49 -51.45 51.28
C LEU A 41 11.93 -52.18 52.52
N ASP A 42 11.14 -51.47 53.34
CA ASP A 42 10.53 -51.95 54.59
C ASP A 42 11.57 -52.59 55.53
N LEU A 43 12.66 -51.85 55.77
CA LEU A 43 13.76 -52.26 56.63
C LEU A 43 13.45 -51.97 58.11
N ASP A 44 14.22 -52.57 59.02
CA ASP A 44 14.10 -52.40 60.47
C ASP A 44 13.91 -50.93 60.89
N GLU A 45 12.95 -50.64 61.78
CA GLU A 45 12.57 -49.28 62.17
C GLU A 45 13.76 -48.44 62.67
N ASN A 46 14.74 -49.07 63.31
CA ASN A 46 15.93 -48.40 63.84
C ASN A 46 16.86 -47.89 62.72
N ILE A 47 16.91 -48.60 61.59
CA ILE A 47 17.70 -48.22 60.41
C ILE A 47 17.00 -47.06 59.69
N VAL A 48 15.68 -47.17 59.51
CA VAL A 48 14.84 -46.12 58.94
C VAL A 48 14.99 -44.81 59.75
N LYS A 49 14.90 -44.88 61.09
CA LYS A 49 15.07 -43.71 61.98
C LYS A 49 16.43 -43.03 61.81
N LYS A 50 17.52 -43.77 61.67
CA LYS A 50 18.87 -43.19 61.45
C LYS A 50 18.99 -42.46 60.12
N HIS A 51 18.48 -43.01 59.03
CA HIS A 51 18.49 -42.32 57.73
C HIS A 51 17.59 -41.07 57.72
N ILE A 52 16.48 -41.09 58.47
CA ILE A 52 15.64 -39.90 58.71
C ILE A 52 16.41 -38.82 59.50
N GLU A 53 17.22 -39.21 60.50
CA GLU A 53 18.06 -38.26 61.24
C GLU A 53 19.12 -37.59 60.36
N PHE A 54 19.77 -38.34 59.46
CA PHE A 54 20.73 -37.78 58.49
C PHE A 54 20.05 -36.75 57.58
N TYR A 55 18.88 -37.09 57.04
CA TYR A 55 18.07 -36.16 56.26
C TYR A 55 17.67 -34.90 57.07
N ARG A 56 17.21 -35.07 58.32
CA ARG A 56 16.85 -33.94 59.20
C ARG A 56 18.03 -33.01 59.47
N ARG A 57 19.25 -33.55 59.58
CA ARG A 57 20.47 -32.75 59.75
C ARG A 57 20.79 -31.90 58.52
N ASP A 58 20.52 -32.41 57.33
CA ASP A 58 20.74 -31.68 56.07
C ASP A 58 19.69 -30.59 55.85
N ILE A 59 18.43 -30.85 56.20
CA ILE A 59 17.36 -29.85 56.15
C ILE A 59 17.65 -28.66 57.09
N LYS A 60 18.30 -28.86 58.23
CA LYS A 60 18.76 -27.74 59.08
C LYS A 60 19.76 -26.81 58.38
N LYS A 61 20.33 -27.22 57.23
CA LYS A 61 21.26 -26.45 56.39
C LYS A 61 20.66 -26.17 55.01
N ILE A 62 19.34 -26.00 54.89
CA ILE A 62 18.64 -25.83 53.61
C ILE A 62 19.20 -24.69 52.75
N GLN A 63 19.68 -23.60 53.36
CA GLN A 63 20.34 -22.48 52.66
C GLN A 63 21.55 -22.93 51.82
N TYR A 64 22.30 -23.95 52.26
CA TYR A 64 23.40 -24.51 51.48
C TYR A 64 22.90 -25.22 50.22
N ILE A 65 21.74 -25.89 50.30
CA ILE A 65 21.11 -26.57 49.16
C ILE A 65 20.65 -25.55 48.12
N PHE A 66 20.02 -24.45 48.55
CA PHE A 66 19.64 -23.34 47.67
C PHE A 66 20.85 -22.74 46.93
N LEU A 67 21.93 -22.43 47.65
CA LEU A 67 23.17 -21.91 47.07
C LEU A 67 23.85 -22.92 46.13
N SER A 68 23.88 -24.20 46.50
CA SER A 68 24.50 -25.26 45.71
C SER A 68 23.79 -25.47 44.36
N ASN A 69 22.46 -25.39 44.35
CA ASN A 69 21.65 -25.51 43.14
C ASN A 69 21.97 -24.45 42.07
N LEU A 70 22.37 -23.24 42.49
CA LEU A 70 22.70 -22.14 41.58
C LEU A 70 24.14 -22.24 41.04
N LYS A 71 25.03 -23.02 41.68
CA LYS A 71 26.42 -23.17 41.21
C LYS A 71 26.48 -23.96 39.91
N THR A 72 27.33 -23.53 38.98
CA THR A 72 27.60 -24.24 37.72
C THR A 72 28.36 -25.55 37.95
N SER A 73 29.18 -25.62 39.01
CA SER A 73 29.97 -26.81 39.36
C SER A 73 29.15 -27.97 39.94
N THR A 74 27.92 -27.73 40.37
CA THR A 74 27.05 -28.78 40.91
C THR A 74 26.49 -29.64 39.78
N SER A 75 26.65 -30.96 39.87
CA SER A 75 26.20 -31.90 38.83
C SER A 75 24.68 -31.86 38.66
N GLY A 76 24.22 -32.11 37.43
CA GLY A 76 22.80 -32.05 37.12
C GLY A 76 21.94 -33.06 37.88
N ILE A 77 22.51 -34.24 38.18
CA ILE A 77 21.85 -35.29 38.97
C ILE A 77 21.62 -34.80 40.40
N ILE A 78 22.63 -34.17 41.02
CA ILE A 78 22.50 -33.62 42.38
C ILE A 78 21.41 -32.54 42.41
N LYS A 79 21.41 -31.62 41.45
CA LYS A 79 20.39 -30.57 41.35
C LYS A 79 18.97 -31.14 41.21
N LYS A 80 18.80 -32.18 40.38
CA LYS A 80 17.51 -32.86 40.20
C LYS A 80 16.96 -33.37 41.54
N ILE A 81 17.78 -34.11 42.27
CA ILE A 81 17.40 -34.67 43.57
C ILE A 81 17.16 -33.55 44.59
N GLN A 82 17.98 -32.50 44.58
CA GLN A 82 17.80 -31.34 45.47
C GLN A 82 16.48 -30.60 45.19
N ILE A 83 16.04 -30.48 43.93
CA ILE A 83 14.76 -29.88 43.57
C ILE A 83 13.59 -30.71 44.13
N GLU A 84 13.64 -32.04 43.98
CA GLU A 84 12.62 -32.95 44.52
C GLU A 84 12.57 -32.89 46.06
N LEU A 85 13.75 -32.89 46.69
CA LEU A 85 13.92 -32.74 48.14
C LEU A 85 13.29 -31.43 48.64
N LEU A 86 13.59 -30.31 47.99
CA LEU A 86 13.05 -29.00 48.36
C LEU A 86 11.53 -28.96 48.20
N LEU A 87 10.99 -29.46 47.09
CA LEU A 87 9.53 -29.52 46.88
C LEU A 87 8.84 -30.32 48.00
N GLU A 88 9.33 -31.52 48.29
CA GLU A 88 8.71 -32.37 49.31
C GLU A 88 8.83 -31.77 50.72
N HIS A 89 10.00 -31.19 51.04
CA HIS A 89 10.20 -30.53 52.33
C HIS A 89 9.21 -29.39 52.50
N THR A 90 9.10 -28.50 51.51
CA THR A 90 8.24 -27.32 51.54
C THR A 90 6.76 -27.69 51.64
N LEU A 91 6.30 -28.70 50.90
CA LEU A 91 4.91 -29.19 50.99
C LEU A 91 4.58 -29.81 52.35
N LYS A 92 5.55 -30.46 53.01
CA LYS A 92 5.37 -31.06 54.35
C LYS A 92 5.46 -30.04 55.48
N SER A 93 6.41 -29.10 55.41
CA SER A 93 6.68 -28.14 56.49
C SER A 93 5.79 -26.89 56.41
N LYS A 94 5.30 -26.53 55.21
CA LYS A 94 4.65 -25.25 54.90
C LYS A 94 5.49 -24.03 55.31
N GLN A 95 6.81 -24.19 55.32
CA GLN A 95 7.77 -23.12 55.62
C GLN A 95 8.52 -22.74 54.35
N GLU A 96 8.88 -21.45 54.22
CA GLU A 96 9.71 -20.93 53.12
C GLU A 96 9.12 -21.18 51.71
N GLU A 97 7.79 -21.27 51.58
CA GLU A 97 7.12 -21.62 50.31
C GLU A 97 7.46 -20.64 49.18
N ILE A 98 7.34 -19.33 49.44
CA ILE A 98 7.68 -18.29 48.47
C ILE A 98 9.17 -18.30 48.09
N TYR A 99 10.05 -18.57 49.05
CA TYR A 99 11.49 -18.63 48.81
C TYR A 99 11.84 -19.83 47.92
N THR A 100 11.21 -20.98 48.18
CA THR A 100 11.33 -22.18 47.34
C THR A 100 10.81 -21.93 45.93
N ALA A 101 9.67 -21.24 45.80
CA ALA A 101 9.09 -20.88 44.51
C ALA A 101 10.00 -19.94 43.70
N LEU A 102 10.51 -18.87 44.32
CA LEU A 102 11.48 -17.95 43.69
C LEU A 102 12.77 -18.65 43.29
N HIS A 103 13.23 -19.61 44.09
CA HIS A 103 14.38 -20.43 43.75
C HIS A 103 14.15 -21.26 42.49
N PHE A 104 12.99 -21.91 42.37
CA PHE A 104 12.64 -22.63 41.15
C PHE A 104 12.47 -21.71 39.93
N CYS A 105 11.93 -20.50 40.11
CA CYS A 105 11.93 -19.47 39.06
C CYS A 105 13.35 -19.15 38.60
N ASN A 106 14.30 -18.99 39.53
CA ASN A 106 15.70 -18.73 39.19
C ASN A 106 16.33 -19.89 38.43
N ILE A 107 16.14 -21.14 38.88
CA ILE A 107 16.65 -22.32 38.15
C ILE A 107 16.06 -22.39 36.74
N LEU A 108 14.76 -22.15 36.59
CA LEU A 108 14.09 -22.14 35.29
C LEU A 108 14.69 -21.07 34.35
N LYS A 109 15.03 -19.89 34.89
CA LYS A 109 15.65 -18.77 34.14
C LYS A 109 17.10 -19.01 33.75
N VAL A 110 17.93 -19.55 34.64
CA VAL A 110 19.41 -19.51 34.46
C VAL A 110 20.10 -20.86 34.31
N SER A 111 19.42 -21.99 34.55
CA SER A 111 20.09 -23.30 34.45
C SER A 111 20.48 -23.63 33.01
N GLY A 112 21.75 -24.02 32.81
CA GLY A 112 22.29 -24.45 31.52
C GLY A 112 21.84 -25.84 31.06
N ILE A 113 21.19 -26.63 31.94
CA ILE A 113 20.74 -28.00 31.64
C ILE A 113 19.22 -28.00 31.47
N GLU A 114 18.75 -28.47 30.32
CA GLU A 114 17.33 -28.49 29.94
C GLU A 114 16.46 -29.30 30.92
N ASP A 115 16.86 -30.52 31.27
CA ASP A 115 16.08 -31.39 32.16
C ASP A 115 15.84 -30.74 33.53
N ILE A 116 16.82 -29.99 34.03
CA ILE A 116 16.73 -29.29 35.31
C ILE A 116 15.76 -28.11 35.23
N ARG A 117 15.75 -27.39 34.10
CA ARG A 117 14.76 -26.32 33.86
C ARG A 117 13.35 -26.90 33.84
N ASN A 118 13.16 -27.99 33.10
CA ASN A 118 11.85 -28.62 33.00
C ASN A 118 11.37 -29.16 34.35
N LEU A 119 12.27 -29.78 35.11
CA LEU A 119 11.96 -30.23 36.46
C LEU A 119 11.58 -29.05 37.37
N ALA A 120 12.36 -27.97 37.41
CA ALA A 120 12.08 -26.79 38.22
C ALA A 120 10.73 -26.14 37.84
N GLY A 121 10.42 -26.06 36.55
CA GLY A 121 9.12 -25.58 36.07
C GLY A 121 7.97 -26.48 36.52
N GLN A 122 8.11 -27.80 36.41
CA GLN A 122 7.10 -28.76 36.84
C GLN A 122 6.89 -28.73 38.36
N THR A 123 7.97 -28.66 39.14
CA THR A 123 7.88 -28.57 40.61
C THR A 123 7.28 -27.23 41.03
N LEU A 124 7.53 -26.15 40.29
CA LEU A 124 6.89 -24.86 40.54
C LEU A 124 5.37 -24.92 40.30
N VAL A 125 4.91 -25.57 39.23
CA VAL A 125 3.46 -25.81 38.97
C VAL A 125 2.82 -26.60 40.11
N ASN A 126 3.52 -27.61 40.64
CA ASN A 126 3.03 -28.43 41.76
C ASN A 126 3.03 -27.67 43.10
N LEU A 127 3.96 -26.72 43.30
CA LEU A 127 4.06 -25.90 44.50
C LEU A 127 3.01 -24.78 44.53
N MET A 128 2.61 -24.26 43.36
CA MET A 128 1.73 -23.10 43.23
C MET A 128 0.44 -23.14 44.07
N PRO A 129 -0.27 -24.29 44.20
CA PRO A 129 -1.46 -24.38 45.04
C PRO A 129 -1.22 -24.18 46.54
N SER A 130 0.00 -24.38 47.05
CA SER A 130 0.30 -24.20 48.47
C SER A 130 0.54 -22.73 48.86
N LEU A 131 0.97 -21.90 47.90
CA LEU A 131 1.20 -20.47 48.07
C LEU A 131 -0.09 -19.68 48.31
N SER A 132 0.02 -18.57 49.07
CA SER A 132 -1.05 -17.58 49.21
C SER A 132 -1.33 -16.87 47.87
N PHE A 133 -2.52 -16.27 47.69
CA PHE A 133 -2.86 -15.58 46.44
C PHE A 133 -1.86 -14.45 46.11
N GLN A 134 -1.44 -13.66 47.10
CA GLN A 134 -0.42 -12.63 46.91
C GLN A 134 0.91 -13.22 46.41
N GLN A 135 1.36 -14.32 47.03
CA GLN A 135 2.59 -15.01 46.63
C GLN A 135 2.48 -15.62 45.23
N ARG A 136 1.31 -16.12 44.84
CA ARG A 136 1.05 -16.61 43.48
C ARG A 136 1.19 -15.47 42.46
N ASN A 137 0.65 -14.30 42.77
CA ASN A 137 0.77 -13.13 41.91
C ASN A 137 2.25 -12.70 41.76
N ASP A 138 3.00 -12.64 42.86
CA ASP A 138 4.44 -12.31 42.84
C ASP A 138 5.24 -13.25 41.91
N ILE A 139 4.97 -14.55 41.98
CA ILE A 139 5.61 -15.56 41.13
C ILE A 139 5.22 -15.42 39.65
N ALA A 140 3.95 -15.13 39.37
CA ALA A 140 3.47 -14.91 38.00
C ALA A 140 4.13 -13.67 37.38
N ILE A 141 4.19 -12.54 38.12
CA ILE A 141 4.83 -11.29 37.68
C ILE A 141 6.33 -11.50 37.45
N GLU A 142 7.02 -12.21 38.33
CA GLU A 142 8.44 -12.51 38.18
C GLU A 142 8.74 -13.29 36.89
N LEU A 143 7.90 -14.28 36.55
CA LEU A 143 8.05 -15.05 35.32
C LEU A 143 7.61 -14.28 34.06
N LEU A 144 6.63 -13.39 34.17
CA LEU A 144 6.26 -12.48 33.07
C LEU A 144 7.44 -11.56 32.72
N ARG A 145 8.09 -10.96 33.72
CA ARG A 145 9.33 -10.18 33.53
C ARG A 145 10.47 -11.01 32.95
N ALA A 146 10.55 -12.29 33.33
CA ALA A 146 11.56 -13.19 32.81
C ALA A 146 11.44 -13.45 31.30
N LEU A 147 10.27 -13.27 30.69
CA LEU A 147 10.12 -13.39 29.23
C LEU A 147 10.86 -12.29 28.46
N GLU A 148 11.13 -11.15 29.11
CA GLU A 148 11.81 -9.99 28.52
C GLU A 148 13.35 -10.14 28.53
N MET A 149 13.88 -11.22 29.10
CA MET A 149 15.33 -11.51 29.11
C MET A 149 15.90 -11.69 27.69
N GLU A 150 17.11 -11.19 27.44
CA GLU A 150 17.73 -11.15 26.09
C GLU A 150 17.98 -12.54 25.47
N ASP A 151 18.27 -13.57 26.27
CA ASP A 151 18.63 -14.89 25.74
C ASP A 151 17.40 -15.78 25.46
N TYR A 152 17.18 -16.09 24.18
CA TYR A 152 16.08 -16.96 23.74
C TYR A 152 16.24 -18.42 24.19
N GLN A 153 17.47 -18.91 24.37
CA GLN A 153 17.71 -20.32 24.71
C GLN A 153 17.15 -20.67 26.09
N PHE A 154 17.12 -19.71 27.01
CA PHE A 154 16.54 -19.89 28.34
C PHE A 154 15.04 -19.57 28.35
N THR A 155 14.65 -18.44 27.78
CA THR A 155 13.25 -17.95 27.83
C THR A 155 12.26 -18.86 27.10
N LYS A 156 12.68 -19.63 26.09
CA LYS A 156 11.79 -20.53 25.33
C LYS A 156 11.10 -21.62 26.18
N TYR A 157 11.56 -21.93 27.39
CA TYR A 157 10.93 -22.94 28.26
C TYR A 157 9.89 -22.35 29.23
N ILE A 158 10.02 -21.07 29.57
CA ILE A 158 9.16 -20.37 30.54
C ILE A 158 7.66 -20.41 30.13
N PRO A 159 7.28 -20.15 28.87
CA PRO A 159 5.87 -20.10 28.46
C PRO A 159 5.04 -21.33 28.84
N TYR A 160 5.64 -22.52 28.81
CA TYR A 160 4.92 -23.77 29.11
C TYR A 160 4.48 -23.89 30.57
N TYR A 161 5.31 -23.40 31.48
CA TYR A 161 4.98 -23.42 32.90
C TYR A 161 4.17 -22.18 33.26
N LEU A 162 4.55 -21.00 32.76
CA LEU A 162 3.85 -19.75 33.03
C LEU A 162 2.38 -19.81 32.61
N GLY A 163 2.05 -20.35 31.44
CA GLY A 163 0.66 -20.49 30.98
C GLY A 163 -0.22 -21.33 31.91
N GLN A 164 0.36 -22.29 32.62
CA GLN A 164 -0.35 -23.08 33.64
C GLN A 164 -0.43 -22.32 34.98
N LEU A 165 0.62 -21.58 35.33
CA LEU A 165 0.73 -20.88 36.61
C LEU A 165 -0.23 -19.69 36.70
N ILE A 166 -0.45 -18.94 35.61
CA ILE A 166 -1.39 -17.82 35.62
C ILE A 166 -2.84 -18.26 35.91
N LEU A 167 -3.18 -19.52 35.65
CA LEU A 167 -4.48 -20.11 36.01
C LEU A 167 -4.60 -20.45 37.51
N CYS A 168 -3.60 -20.13 38.33
CA CYS A 168 -3.68 -20.21 39.79
C CYS A 168 -4.07 -18.87 40.43
N LEU A 169 -4.12 -17.79 39.63
CA LEU A 169 -4.48 -16.44 40.05
C LEU A 169 -5.98 -16.29 40.25
N THR A 170 -6.37 -15.37 41.12
CA THR A 170 -7.79 -15.03 41.32
C THR A 170 -8.39 -14.42 40.03
N PRO A 171 -9.72 -14.44 39.84
CA PRO A 171 -10.34 -13.93 38.62
C PRO A 171 -9.91 -12.51 38.24
N ASN A 172 -9.86 -11.58 39.22
CA ASN A 172 -9.46 -10.19 38.99
C ASN A 172 -7.98 -10.08 38.58
N GLU A 173 -7.08 -10.78 39.27
CA GLU A 173 -5.64 -10.77 38.95
C GLU A 173 -5.37 -11.39 37.57
N LEU A 174 -6.07 -12.48 37.23
CA LEU A 174 -5.95 -13.10 35.91
C LEU A 174 -6.48 -12.16 34.82
N GLU A 175 -7.55 -11.41 35.08
CA GLU A 175 -8.06 -10.41 34.15
C GLU A 175 -7.06 -9.27 33.94
N GLU A 176 -6.45 -8.73 34.99
CA GLU A 176 -5.38 -7.73 34.89
C GLU A 176 -4.18 -8.25 34.06
N VAL A 177 -3.77 -9.51 34.27
CA VAL A 177 -2.69 -10.12 33.49
C VAL A 177 -3.09 -10.28 32.02
N ILE A 178 -4.32 -10.70 31.73
CA ILE A 178 -4.81 -10.82 30.35
C ILE A 178 -4.84 -9.45 29.67
N ASP A 179 -5.32 -8.42 30.35
CA ASP A 179 -5.39 -7.06 29.82
C ASP A 179 -3.98 -6.48 29.56
N ASP A 180 -3.00 -6.69 30.46
CA ASP A 180 -1.58 -6.35 30.21
C ASP A 180 -1.03 -7.09 28.97
N LEU A 181 -1.35 -8.37 28.81
CA LEU A 181 -0.90 -9.16 27.66
C LEU A 181 -1.52 -8.68 26.33
N ILE A 182 -2.76 -8.17 26.35
CA ILE A 182 -3.42 -7.56 25.18
C ILE A 182 -2.67 -6.29 24.74
N GLU A 183 -2.19 -5.48 25.67
CA GLU A 183 -1.38 -4.30 25.34
C GLU A 183 0.02 -4.70 24.86
N LYS A 184 0.67 -5.62 25.58
CA LYS A 184 2.03 -6.07 25.27
C LYS A 184 2.13 -6.72 23.90
N ILE A 185 1.17 -7.54 23.47
CA ILE A 185 1.26 -8.19 22.14
C ILE A 185 1.25 -7.18 20.98
N LYS A 186 0.63 -6.00 21.17
CA LYS A 186 0.58 -4.94 20.16
C LYS A 186 1.85 -4.08 20.15
N GLN A 187 2.57 -4.02 21.27
CA GLN A 187 3.73 -3.13 21.45
C GLN A 187 5.09 -3.82 21.51
N SER A 188 5.14 -5.12 21.79
CA SER A 188 6.39 -5.87 21.97
C SER A 188 7.16 -6.09 20.67
N ASP A 189 8.43 -6.49 20.81
CA ASP A 189 9.23 -6.97 19.68
C ASP A 189 8.78 -8.40 19.26
N PRO A 190 9.18 -8.89 18.07
CA PRO A 190 8.75 -10.19 17.56
C PRO A 190 9.10 -11.40 18.44
N LYS A 191 10.23 -11.36 19.16
CA LYS A 191 10.67 -12.46 20.03
C LYS A 191 9.76 -12.53 21.25
N LEU A 192 9.59 -11.41 21.97
CA LEU A 192 8.71 -11.36 23.14
C LEU A 192 7.27 -11.73 22.75
N SER A 193 6.76 -11.17 21.65
CA SER A 193 5.43 -11.51 21.10
C SER A 193 5.24 -13.02 20.90
N SER A 194 6.26 -13.70 20.34
CA SER A 194 6.23 -15.16 20.13
C SER A 194 6.17 -15.96 21.44
N LEU A 195 6.84 -15.46 22.50
CA LEU A 195 6.81 -16.08 23.83
C LEU A 195 5.44 -15.88 24.50
N LEU A 196 4.89 -14.67 24.45
CA LEU A 196 3.57 -14.33 25.02
C LEU A 196 2.45 -15.17 24.37
N LEU A 197 2.46 -15.27 23.03
CA LEU A 197 1.51 -16.11 22.29
C LEU A 197 1.55 -17.56 22.76
N ARG A 198 2.75 -18.12 22.97
CA ARG A 198 2.89 -19.49 23.46
C ARG A 198 2.39 -19.64 24.90
N THR A 199 2.64 -18.66 25.77
CA THR A 199 2.14 -18.63 27.16
C THR A 199 0.60 -18.68 27.16
N ILE A 200 -0.04 -17.82 26.37
CA ILE A 200 -1.50 -17.78 26.23
C ILE A 200 -2.06 -19.06 25.61
N GLY A 201 -1.42 -19.61 24.57
CA GLY A 201 -1.88 -20.88 23.99
C GLY A 201 -1.89 -22.04 24.99
N ILE A 202 -0.90 -22.08 25.88
CA ILE A 202 -0.81 -23.10 26.94
C ILE A 202 -1.81 -22.83 28.06
N ALA A 203 -2.09 -21.55 28.36
CA ALA A 203 -3.16 -21.17 29.26
C ALA A 203 -4.53 -21.61 28.73
N ILE A 204 -4.84 -21.34 27.45
CA ILE A 204 -6.09 -21.80 26.81
C ILE A 204 -6.19 -23.32 26.86
N ALA A 205 -5.11 -24.04 26.55
CA ALA A 205 -5.08 -25.50 26.58
C ALA A 205 -5.36 -26.11 27.97
N ASN A 206 -5.14 -25.35 29.05
CA ASN A 206 -5.37 -25.77 30.43
C ASN A 206 -6.54 -25.03 31.09
N TYR A 207 -7.23 -24.13 30.38
CA TYR A 207 -8.28 -23.28 30.91
C TYR A 207 -9.49 -24.03 31.50
N PRO A 208 -9.86 -25.24 31.03
CA PRO A 208 -10.92 -26.03 31.69
C PRO A 208 -10.66 -26.29 33.17
N LYS A 209 -9.40 -26.49 33.58
CA LYS A 209 -9.01 -26.69 34.98
C LYS A 209 -9.28 -25.46 35.85
N TYR A 210 -9.41 -24.28 35.26
CA TYR A 210 -9.73 -23.05 35.99
C TYR A 210 -11.13 -23.08 36.59
N ARG A 211 -12.08 -23.67 35.85
CA ARG A 211 -13.50 -23.81 36.24
C ARG A 211 -13.67 -24.67 37.50
N GLU A 212 -12.78 -25.63 37.72
CA GLU A 212 -12.76 -26.46 38.93
C GLU A 212 -12.22 -25.72 40.16
N ARG A 213 -11.41 -24.68 39.96
CA ARG A 213 -10.70 -23.96 41.04
C ARG A 213 -11.46 -22.76 41.56
N PHE A 214 -12.11 -22.02 40.67
CA PHE A 214 -12.86 -20.81 40.99
C PHE A 214 -14.27 -20.93 40.42
N SER A 215 -15.27 -20.71 41.27
CA SER A 215 -16.67 -20.67 40.84
C SER A 215 -17.00 -19.26 40.35
N GLU A 216 -17.42 -19.14 39.09
CA GLU A 216 -17.74 -17.88 38.45
C GLU A 216 -18.94 -18.01 37.49
N LYS A 217 -19.44 -16.87 37.00
CA LYS A 217 -20.49 -16.85 35.98
C LYS A 217 -19.93 -17.33 34.64
N GLU A 218 -20.70 -18.13 33.91
CA GLU A 218 -20.29 -18.64 32.59
C GLU A 218 -19.91 -17.53 31.62
N GLU A 219 -20.64 -16.40 31.66
CA GLU A 219 -20.36 -15.23 30.82
C GLU A 219 -18.95 -14.64 31.08
N SER A 220 -18.52 -14.57 32.34
CA SER A 220 -17.18 -14.07 32.70
C SER A 220 -16.08 -15.03 32.27
N TYR A 221 -16.32 -16.33 32.37
CA TYR A 221 -15.43 -17.39 31.91
C TYR A 221 -15.25 -17.32 30.38
N GLU A 222 -16.36 -17.27 29.63
CA GLU A 222 -16.36 -17.20 28.17
C GLU A 222 -15.76 -15.90 27.65
N ASN A 223 -16.00 -14.77 28.32
CA ASN A 223 -15.39 -13.48 27.97
C ASN A 223 -13.86 -13.53 28.12
N ARG A 224 -13.35 -14.12 29.21
CA ARG A 224 -11.90 -14.28 29.39
C ARG A 224 -11.28 -15.25 28.38
N LEU A 225 -11.96 -16.35 28.06
CA LEU A 225 -11.53 -17.24 26.97
C LEU A 225 -11.45 -16.48 25.64
N SER A 226 -12.47 -15.68 25.33
CA SER A 226 -12.54 -14.85 24.12
C SER A 226 -11.41 -13.82 24.07
N LYS A 227 -11.13 -13.12 25.18
CA LYS A 227 -9.97 -12.20 25.30
C LYS A 227 -8.64 -12.91 25.02
N MET A 228 -8.41 -14.08 25.62
CA MET A 228 -7.19 -14.87 25.39
C MET A 228 -7.05 -15.33 23.93
N ILE A 229 -8.15 -15.77 23.32
CA ILE A 229 -8.20 -16.10 21.89
C ILE A 229 -7.89 -14.86 21.04
N GLY A 230 -8.43 -13.70 21.40
CA GLY A 230 -8.16 -12.42 20.75
C GLY A 230 -6.67 -12.06 20.71
N ILE A 231 -5.91 -12.37 21.76
CA ILE A 231 -4.44 -12.22 21.76
C ILE A 231 -3.79 -13.08 20.66
N LEU A 232 -4.23 -14.34 20.50
CA LEU A 232 -3.72 -15.22 19.45
C LEU A 232 -4.08 -14.70 18.05
N LEU A 233 -5.29 -14.18 17.88
CA LEU A 233 -5.74 -13.60 16.60
C LEU A 233 -4.97 -12.32 16.26
N ASN A 234 -4.67 -11.45 17.23
CA ASN A 234 -3.79 -10.29 17.06
C ASN A 234 -2.40 -10.72 16.57
N GLY A 235 -1.85 -11.81 17.13
CA GLY A 235 -0.62 -12.41 16.63
C GLY A 235 -0.73 -12.94 15.19
N PHE A 236 -1.90 -13.45 14.81
CA PHE A 236 -2.14 -14.04 13.48
C PHE A 236 -2.27 -12.98 12.35
N VAL A 237 -2.72 -11.78 12.69
CA VAL A 237 -2.78 -10.63 11.75
C VAL A 237 -1.56 -9.71 11.83
N HIS A 238 -0.60 -10.02 12.71
CA HIS A 238 0.58 -9.19 12.92
C HIS A 238 1.37 -9.03 11.61
N TYR A 239 1.83 -7.80 11.33
CA TYR A 239 2.54 -7.47 10.09
C TYR A 239 3.91 -8.16 10.00
N ASN A 240 4.56 -8.39 11.14
CA ASN A 240 5.78 -9.20 11.22
C ASN A 240 5.49 -10.69 10.99
N LEU A 241 6.13 -11.25 9.97
CA LEU A 241 5.96 -12.64 9.57
C LEU A 241 6.28 -13.66 10.68
N LYS A 242 7.28 -13.40 11.53
CA LYS A 242 7.68 -14.34 12.61
C LYS A 242 6.60 -14.45 13.68
N VAL A 243 5.94 -13.33 14.02
CA VAL A 243 4.84 -13.32 14.99
C VAL A 243 3.63 -14.07 14.43
N LYS A 244 3.30 -13.82 13.16
CA LYS A 244 2.25 -14.55 12.44
C LYS A 244 2.48 -16.06 12.42
N GLN A 245 3.72 -16.49 12.18
CA GLN A 245 4.12 -17.91 12.26
C GLN A 245 3.92 -18.49 13.66
N ALA A 246 4.38 -17.76 14.69
CA ALA A 246 4.28 -18.19 16.07
C ALA A 246 2.81 -18.36 16.47
N ALA A 247 1.94 -17.39 16.16
CA ALA A 247 0.52 -17.44 16.46
C ALA A 247 -0.17 -18.66 15.81
N PHE A 248 0.02 -18.87 14.50
CA PHE A 248 -0.63 -19.99 13.81
C PHE A 248 -0.12 -21.35 14.28
N ARG A 249 1.18 -21.45 14.57
CA ARG A 249 1.77 -22.65 15.17
C ARG A 249 1.16 -22.94 16.54
N VAL A 250 0.97 -21.93 17.37
CA VAL A 250 0.36 -22.06 18.70
C VAL A 250 -1.09 -22.53 18.59
N ILE A 251 -1.89 -21.91 17.73
CA ILE A 251 -3.29 -22.33 17.48
C ILE A 251 -3.34 -23.80 17.03
N GLY A 252 -2.53 -24.18 16.05
CA GLY A 252 -2.51 -25.56 15.56
C GLY A 252 -2.03 -26.56 16.61
N ARG A 253 -0.82 -26.36 17.16
CA ARG A 253 -0.15 -27.35 18.02
C ARG A 253 -0.64 -27.33 19.46
N GLU A 254 -0.69 -26.15 20.08
CA GLU A 254 -0.93 -26.03 21.52
C GLU A 254 -2.43 -26.10 21.86
N ILE A 255 -3.33 -25.80 20.91
CA ILE A 255 -4.79 -25.92 21.12
C ILE A 255 -5.32 -27.20 20.47
N PHE A 256 -5.35 -27.28 19.14
CA PHE A 256 -5.95 -28.44 18.44
C PHE A 256 -5.11 -29.71 18.55
N GLY A 257 -3.79 -29.58 18.61
CA GLY A 257 -2.86 -30.66 18.90
C GLY A 257 -2.72 -31.02 20.39
N SER A 258 -3.39 -30.29 21.29
CA SER A 258 -3.31 -30.53 22.74
C SER A 258 -3.85 -31.90 23.14
N SER A 259 -3.20 -32.55 24.10
CA SER A 259 -3.75 -33.71 24.80
C SER A 259 -4.55 -33.33 26.06
N TYR A 260 -4.52 -32.07 26.47
CA TYR A 260 -5.19 -31.59 27.69
C TYR A 260 -6.64 -31.18 27.46
N LEU A 261 -6.98 -30.77 26.24
CA LEU A 261 -8.34 -30.42 25.84
C LEU A 261 -9.07 -31.66 25.31
N SER A 262 -10.30 -31.85 25.78
CA SER A 262 -11.26 -32.80 25.23
C SER A 262 -11.69 -32.41 23.81
N LEU A 263 -12.35 -33.35 23.11
CA LEU A 263 -12.87 -33.08 21.76
C LEU A 263 -13.96 -32.00 21.79
N GLU A 264 -14.78 -31.95 22.84
CA GLU A 264 -15.83 -30.97 23.05
C GLU A 264 -15.28 -29.57 23.27
N GLU A 265 -14.27 -29.43 24.12
CA GLU A 265 -13.61 -28.14 24.39
C GLU A 265 -12.89 -27.60 23.14
N LYS A 266 -12.22 -28.49 22.38
CA LYS A 266 -11.64 -28.12 21.09
C LYS A 266 -12.72 -27.66 20.11
N ASN A 267 -13.87 -28.32 20.08
CA ASN A 267 -14.97 -27.92 19.22
C ASN A 267 -15.57 -26.57 19.62
N HIS A 268 -15.70 -26.29 20.92
CA HIS A 268 -16.14 -24.97 21.39
C HIS A 268 -15.20 -23.87 20.91
N ILE A 269 -13.89 -24.03 21.11
CA ILE A 269 -12.88 -23.07 20.60
C ILE A 269 -12.95 -22.99 19.07
N PHE A 270 -13.09 -24.12 18.37
CA PHE A 270 -13.20 -24.15 16.91
C PHE A 270 -14.40 -23.35 16.42
N GLN A 271 -15.57 -23.47 17.07
CA GLN A 271 -16.76 -22.70 16.71
C GLN A 271 -16.54 -21.19 16.83
N LEU A 272 -15.76 -20.74 17.82
CA LEU A 272 -15.43 -19.32 18.01
C LEU A 272 -14.49 -18.78 16.92
N ILE A 273 -13.55 -19.59 16.43
CA ILE A 273 -12.45 -19.09 15.57
C ILE A 273 -12.43 -19.64 14.15
N ALA A 274 -13.23 -20.64 13.80
CA ALA A 274 -13.16 -21.32 12.49
C ALA A 274 -13.26 -20.33 11.33
N LYS A 275 -14.21 -19.40 11.42
CA LYS A 275 -14.41 -18.37 10.41
C LYS A 275 -13.27 -17.35 10.38
N LYS A 276 -12.74 -16.93 11.53
CA LYS A 276 -11.53 -16.08 11.61
C LYS A 276 -10.31 -16.76 11.00
N ILE A 277 -10.10 -18.04 11.26
CA ILE A 277 -9.01 -18.81 10.64
C ILE A 277 -9.19 -18.81 9.12
N LEU A 278 -10.40 -19.09 8.63
CA LEU A 278 -10.69 -19.12 7.19
C LEU A 278 -10.43 -17.77 6.50
N THR A 279 -10.83 -16.66 7.12
CA THR A 279 -10.70 -15.32 6.52
C THR A 279 -9.30 -14.73 6.62
N LEU A 280 -8.55 -15.08 7.67
CA LEU A 280 -7.20 -14.55 7.93
C LEU A 280 -6.08 -15.42 7.34
N LEU A 281 -6.37 -16.68 7.00
CA LEU A 281 -5.46 -17.54 6.24
C LEU A 281 -5.17 -16.92 4.88
N THR A 282 -3.90 -16.57 4.68
CA THR A 282 -3.43 -15.97 3.43
C THR A 282 -2.81 -17.06 2.56
N PRO A 283 -3.06 -17.08 1.24
CA PRO A 283 -2.41 -18.05 0.36
C PRO A 283 -0.90 -17.82 0.41
N VAL A 284 -0.16 -18.84 0.86
CA VAL A 284 1.29 -18.79 1.03
C VAL A 284 1.96 -19.39 -0.20
N ASN A 285 2.98 -18.73 -0.74
CA ASN A 285 3.83 -19.29 -1.79
C ASN A 285 4.43 -20.63 -1.32
N LYS A 286 4.26 -21.69 -2.15
CA LYS A 286 4.64 -23.08 -1.85
C LYS A 286 6.11 -23.29 -1.46
N GLU A 287 6.99 -22.35 -1.82
CA GLU A 287 8.44 -22.45 -1.61
C GLU A 287 8.95 -21.83 -0.29
N SER A 288 8.07 -21.34 0.58
CA SER A 288 8.46 -20.61 1.80
C SER A 288 8.34 -21.43 3.08
N LEU A 289 9.16 -21.15 4.10
CA LEU A 289 9.05 -21.77 5.45
C LEU A 289 7.65 -21.54 6.06
N MET A 290 7.01 -20.41 5.74
CA MET A 290 5.62 -20.11 6.08
C MET A 290 4.66 -21.19 5.60
N PHE A 291 4.89 -21.74 4.41
CA PHE A 291 4.04 -22.77 3.84
C PHE A 291 4.09 -24.03 4.69
N LEU A 292 5.30 -24.47 5.09
CA LEU A 292 5.48 -25.62 5.98
C LEU A 292 4.80 -25.42 7.34
N ILE A 293 4.97 -24.25 7.96
CA ILE A 293 4.32 -23.92 9.24
C ILE A 293 2.79 -23.94 9.08
N SER A 294 2.28 -23.35 8.01
CA SER A 294 0.85 -23.36 7.70
C SER A 294 0.34 -24.80 7.49
N CYS A 295 1.09 -25.64 6.78
CA CYS A 295 0.74 -27.05 6.61
C CYS A 295 0.69 -27.79 7.96
N THR A 296 1.66 -27.56 8.84
CA THR A 296 1.67 -28.21 10.17
C THR A 296 0.49 -27.79 11.03
N GLY A 297 0.16 -26.50 11.08
CA GLY A 297 -0.99 -26.01 11.84
C GLY A 297 -2.31 -26.53 11.29
N LEU A 298 -2.48 -26.51 9.95
CA LEU A 298 -3.64 -27.07 9.28
C LEU A 298 -3.76 -28.59 9.49
N ASN A 299 -2.65 -29.32 9.56
CA ASN A 299 -2.67 -30.76 9.83
C ASN A 299 -3.21 -31.08 11.23
N TYR A 300 -2.86 -30.30 12.25
CA TYR A 300 -3.44 -30.47 13.59
C TYR A 300 -4.94 -30.17 13.61
N ILE A 301 -5.37 -29.10 12.93
CA ILE A 301 -6.79 -28.76 12.80
C ILE A 301 -7.53 -29.86 12.04
N TYR A 302 -6.97 -30.34 10.93
CA TYR A 302 -7.53 -31.43 10.14
C TYR A 302 -7.68 -32.71 10.96
N LYS A 303 -6.65 -33.08 11.73
CA LYS A 303 -6.71 -34.23 12.63
C LYS A 303 -7.82 -34.07 13.67
N PHE A 304 -7.93 -32.91 14.30
CA PHE A 304 -9.04 -32.61 15.21
C PHE A 304 -10.40 -32.75 14.53
N ILE A 305 -10.60 -32.15 13.35
CA ILE A 305 -11.87 -32.23 12.61
C ILE A 305 -12.19 -33.69 12.28
N SER A 306 -11.19 -34.46 11.86
CA SER A 306 -11.35 -35.89 11.56
C SER A 306 -11.73 -36.70 12.81
N ASP A 307 -11.02 -36.50 13.92
CA ASP A 307 -11.29 -37.18 15.19
C ASP A 307 -12.69 -36.82 15.70
N TYR A 308 -13.06 -35.54 15.67
CA TYR A 308 -14.40 -35.09 16.07
C TYR A 308 -15.48 -35.69 15.18
N ASN A 309 -15.30 -35.67 13.85
CA ASN A 309 -16.26 -36.25 12.93
C ASN A 309 -16.43 -37.77 13.11
N PHE A 310 -15.33 -38.47 13.42
CA PHE A 310 -15.36 -39.91 13.67
C PHE A 310 -16.02 -40.27 15.01
N PHE A 311 -15.71 -39.55 16.09
CA PHE A 311 -16.18 -39.90 17.44
C PHE A 311 -17.48 -39.21 17.87
N LYS A 312 -17.78 -38.01 17.36
CA LYS A 312 -18.89 -37.14 17.81
C LYS A 312 -19.85 -36.74 16.68
N GLY A 313 -19.45 -36.86 15.42
CA GLY A 313 -20.24 -36.49 14.25
C GLY A 313 -19.94 -35.08 13.73
N SER A 314 -20.87 -34.49 12.99
CA SER A 314 -20.63 -33.23 12.26
C SER A 314 -20.47 -32.03 13.18
N ILE A 315 -19.50 -31.16 12.85
CA ILE A 315 -19.34 -29.85 13.48
C ILE A 315 -20.42 -28.91 12.95
N ASN A 316 -21.27 -28.40 13.83
CA ASN A 316 -22.31 -27.44 13.48
C ASN A 316 -21.86 -26.02 13.84
N LEU A 317 -21.77 -25.14 12.84
CA LEU A 317 -21.56 -23.71 13.04
C LEU A 317 -22.92 -23.00 13.09
N LYS A 318 -23.14 -22.14 14.08
CA LYS A 318 -24.39 -21.37 14.21
C LYS A 318 -24.46 -20.35 13.07
N ILE A 319 -25.63 -20.27 12.44
CA ILE A 319 -25.95 -19.22 11.47
C ILE A 319 -26.54 -18.04 12.28
N PRO A 320 -26.03 -16.81 12.12
CA PRO A 320 -26.56 -15.66 12.85
C PRO A 320 -27.95 -15.27 12.31
N ASP A 321 -28.88 -14.90 13.18
CA ASP A 321 -30.20 -14.41 12.77
C ASP A 321 -30.11 -12.96 12.22
N LYS A 322 -29.20 -12.15 12.78
CA LYS A 322 -29.00 -10.74 12.42
C LYS A 322 -27.56 -10.45 12.00
N VAL A 323 -27.43 -9.79 10.87
CA VAL A 323 -26.14 -9.41 10.28
C VAL A 323 -26.09 -7.91 10.07
N ALA A 324 -25.00 -7.27 10.49
CA ALA A 324 -24.74 -5.86 10.26
C ALA A 324 -23.70 -5.68 9.14
N PHE A 325 -24.12 -5.08 8.03
CA PHE A 325 -23.25 -4.70 6.92
C PHE A 325 -22.80 -3.25 7.10
N PHE A 326 -21.50 -3.04 7.31
CA PHE A 326 -20.93 -1.73 7.60
C PHE A 326 -20.00 -1.25 6.48
N PRO A 327 -20.54 -0.51 5.49
CA PRO A 327 -19.73 0.10 4.44
C PRO A 327 -19.02 1.35 4.95
N GLY A 328 -17.73 1.48 4.63
CA GLY A 328 -16.96 2.66 4.99
C GLY A 328 -15.66 2.79 4.20
N ALA A 329 -15.21 4.02 3.98
CA ALA A 329 -13.94 4.27 3.31
C ALA A 329 -12.74 3.79 4.15
N PHE A 330 -12.85 3.87 5.49
CA PHE A 330 -11.86 3.42 6.49
C PHE A 330 -10.42 3.83 6.14
N ASP A 331 -10.17 5.13 6.02
CA ASP A 331 -8.93 5.70 5.49
C ASP A 331 -8.24 6.66 6.50
N PRO A 332 -7.72 6.18 7.66
CA PRO A 332 -7.72 4.80 8.14
C PRO A 332 -8.94 4.41 8.99
N PHE A 333 -9.08 3.10 9.29
CA PHE A 333 -9.95 2.60 10.36
C PHE A 333 -9.47 3.14 11.71
N SER A 334 -10.38 3.55 12.59
CA SER A 334 -10.06 4.28 13.83
C SER A 334 -10.71 3.63 15.05
N LEU A 335 -10.34 4.06 16.25
CA LEU A 335 -10.98 3.60 17.49
C LEU A 335 -12.48 3.91 17.52
N SER A 336 -12.92 5.04 16.95
CA SER A 336 -14.36 5.34 16.79
C SER A 336 -15.10 4.24 16.04
N HIS A 337 -14.53 3.78 14.92
CA HIS A 337 -15.11 2.68 14.15
C HIS A 337 -15.10 1.35 14.95
N LYS A 338 -14.06 1.10 15.74
CA LYS A 338 -13.97 -0.08 16.61
C LYS A 338 -15.05 -0.07 17.70
N GLU A 339 -15.28 1.07 18.34
CA GLU A 339 -16.33 1.19 19.38
C GLU A 339 -17.74 1.07 18.79
N ILE A 340 -17.98 1.57 17.58
CA ILE A 340 -19.22 1.30 16.82
C ILE A 340 -19.44 -0.20 16.66
N VAL A 341 -18.40 -0.92 16.23
CA VAL A 341 -18.45 -2.36 16.01
C VAL A 341 -18.75 -3.09 17.32
N LYS A 342 -18.08 -2.76 18.43
CA LYS A 342 -18.35 -3.35 19.74
C LYS A 342 -19.78 -3.10 20.21
N ALA A 343 -20.30 -1.88 20.03
CA ALA A 343 -21.68 -1.54 20.41
C ALA A 343 -22.71 -2.39 19.64
N ILE A 344 -22.45 -2.70 18.38
CA ILE A 344 -23.30 -3.57 17.55
C ILE A 344 -23.15 -5.04 17.97
N GLU A 345 -21.94 -5.49 18.27
CA GLU A 345 -21.67 -6.87 18.69
C GLU A 345 -22.37 -7.22 20.01
N ILE A 346 -22.43 -6.28 20.97
CA ILE A 346 -23.18 -6.43 22.23
C ILE A 346 -24.68 -6.69 21.99
N LEU A 347 -25.25 -6.21 20.88
CA LEU A 347 -26.64 -6.48 20.49
C LEU A 347 -26.83 -7.88 19.86
N GLY A 348 -25.78 -8.69 19.75
CA GLY A 348 -25.81 -10.05 19.22
C GLY A 348 -25.71 -10.14 17.69
N PHE A 349 -25.22 -9.10 17.02
CA PHE A 349 -25.04 -9.09 15.57
C PHE A 349 -23.69 -9.68 15.15
N GLU A 350 -23.69 -10.35 14.00
CA GLU A 350 -22.46 -10.61 13.26
C GLU A 350 -22.18 -9.47 12.28
N ILE A 351 -20.96 -8.93 12.27
CA ILE A 351 -20.64 -7.68 11.57
C ILE A 351 -19.71 -7.92 10.37
N TYR A 352 -20.05 -7.34 9.23
CA TYR A 352 -19.25 -7.38 8.00
C TYR A 352 -18.85 -5.98 7.59
N LEU A 353 -17.57 -5.67 7.75
CA LEU A 353 -16.96 -4.41 7.32
C LEU A 353 -16.67 -4.46 5.82
N ALA A 354 -17.27 -3.55 5.06
CA ALA A 354 -17.04 -3.43 3.62
C ALA A 354 -16.19 -2.18 3.33
N VAL A 355 -15.02 -2.40 2.74
CA VAL A 355 -14.11 -1.32 2.35
C VAL A 355 -14.65 -0.64 1.09
N ASP A 356 -15.18 0.56 1.28
CA ASP A 356 -15.84 1.34 0.22
C ASP A 356 -14.83 1.88 -0.80
N GLU A 357 -15.18 1.69 -2.07
CA GLU A 357 -14.45 2.15 -3.26
C GLU A 357 -15.32 3.04 -4.16
N PHE A 358 -16.57 3.29 -3.81
CA PHE A 358 -17.52 4.06 -4.62
C PHE A 358 -17.34 5.58 -4.46
N SER A 359 -16.57 6.01 -3.46
CA SER A 359 -16.13 7.39 -3.34
C SER A 359 -15.23 7.79 -4.52
N TRP A 360 -15.76 8.63 -5.41
CA TRP A 360 -15.05 9.13 -6.58
C TRP A 360 -14.33 10.47 -6.32
N SER A 361 -14.65 11.17 -5.23
CA SER A 361 -14.08 12.48 -4.85
C SER A 361 -12.91 12.39 -3.86
N LYS A 362 -12.90 11.38 -2.99
CA LYS A 362 -11.81 11.17 -2.01
C LYS A 362 -10.60 10.54 -2.68
N ARG A 363 -9.43 10.84 -2.12
CA ARG A 363 -8.15 10.17 -2.43
C ARG A 363 -7.78 9.30 -1.23
N THR A 364 -8.16 8.03 -1.33
CA THR A 364 -7.91 7.01 -0.32
C THR A 364 -6.59 6.30 -0.58
N GLN A 365 -6.04 5.67 0.47
CA GLN A 365 -4.94 4.72 0.33
C GLN A 365 -5.38 3.49 -0.49
N PRO A 366 -4.42 2.77 -1.12
CA PRO A 366 -4.68 1.52 -1.80
C PRO A 366 -5.52 0.53 -0.97
N HIS A 367 -6.38 -0.22 -1.64
CA HIS A 367 -7.39 -1.08 -1.02
C HIS A 367 -6.80 -2.08 -0.01
N LEU A 368 -5.72 -2.76 -0.37
CA LEU A 368 -5.14 -3.82 0.45
C LEU A 368 -4.51 -3.27 1.74
N PHE A 369 -3.93 -2.06 1.72
CA PHE A 369 -3.43 -1.41 2.93
C PHE A 369 -4.56 -1.11 3.92
N ARG A 370 -5.71 -0.64 3.43
CA ARG A 370 -6.88 -0.38 4.30
C ARG A 370 -7.45 -1.67 4.86
N ARG A 371 -7.55 -2.74 4.05
CA ARG A 371 -7.95 -4.08 4.53
C ARG A 371 -7.01 -4.60 5.62
N ASP A 372 -5.70 -4.46 5.44
CA ASP A 372 -4.71 -4.89 6.44
C ASP A 372 -4.87 -4.10 7.75
N ILE A 373 -5.03 -2.77 7.69
CA ILE A 373 -5.29 -1.92 8.86
C ILE A 373 -6.56 -2.35 9.60
N ILE A 374 -7.64 -2.64 8.86
CA ILE A 374 -8.91 -3.11 9.46
C ILE A 374 -8.70 -4.47 10.11
N ASN A 375 -8.16 -5.46 9.40
CA ASN A 375 -7.89 -6.80 9.92
C ASN A 375 -7.06 -6.77 11.20
N ILE A 376 -6.02 -5.92 11.24
CA ILE A 376 -5.21 -5.69 12.44
C ILE A 376 -6.07 -5.16 13.59
N SER A 377 -6.97 -4.22 13.30
CA SER A 377 -7.78 -3.53 14.31
C SER A 377 -8.94 -4.36 14.86
N ILE A 378 -9.46 -5.33 14.10
CA ILE A 378 -10.65 -6.14 14.45
C ILE A 378 -10.32 -7.62 14.74
N ALA A 379 -9.05 -8.00 14.80
CA ALA A 379 -8.69 -9.40 14.98
C ALA A 379 -9.13 -9.97 16.33
N ASP A 380 -9.14 -9.13 17.37
CA ASP A 380 -9.60 -9.45 18.72
C ASP A 380 -11.14 -9.49 18.87
N GLU A 381 -11.90 -8.94 17.92
CA GLU A 381 -13.37 -8.95 17.94
C GLU A 381 -13.91 -10.17 17.17
N LEU A 382 -14.40 -11.20 17.86
CA LEU A 382 -14.66 -12.53 17.28
C LEU A 382 -15.75 -12.54 16.19
N ASN A 383 -16.82 -11.74 16.33
CA ASN A 383 -17.94 -11.76 15.38
C ASN A 383 -17.85 -10.71 14.27
N VAL A 384 -16.65 -10.16 14.05
CA VAL A 384 -16.42 -9.08 13.08
C VAL A 384 -15.54 -9.57 11.95
N TYR A 385 -15.96 -9.34 10.71
CA TYR A 385 -15.29 -9.85 9.52
C TYR A 385 -15.15 -8.78 8.44
N LEU A 386 -14.13 -8.90 7.59
CA LEU A 386 -14.11 -8.15 6.34
C LEU A 386 -15.05 -8.82 5.33
N TYR A 387 -15.87 -8.02 4.67
CA TYR A 387 -16.65 -8.48 3.53
C TYR A 387 -15.71 -8.81 2.34
N PRO A 388 -16.02 -9.84 1.54
CA PRO A 388 -15.20 -10.23 0.39
C PRO A 388 -15.04 -9.09 -0.63
N GLU A 389 -13.81 -8.89 -1.12
CA GLU A 389 -13.50 -7.80 -2.07
C GLU A 389 -13.99 -8.08 -3.50
N ASP A 390 -14.29 -9.33 -3.82
CA ASP A 390 -14.78 -9.78 -5.12
C ASP A 390 -16.29 -9.64 -5.31
N LEU A 391 -16.98 -9.20 -4.24
CA LEU A 391 -18.40 -8.89 -4.17
C LEU A 391 -18.59 -7.38 -3.89
N PRO A 392 -18.45 -6.49 -4.88
CA PRO A 392 -18.69 -5.07 -4.68
C PRO A 392 -20.17 -4.81 -4.36
N VAL A 393 -20.43 -3.94 -3.39
CA VAL A 393 -21.80 -3.56 -2.98
C VAL A 393 -21.97 -2.06 -3.04
N ASN A 394 -22.52 -1.55 -4.14
CA ASN A 394 -22.94 -0.16 -4.22
C ASN A 394 -24.33 0.01 -3.62
N ILE A 395 -24.45 0.75 -2.52
CA ILE A 395 -25.74 1.03 -1.86
C ILE A 395 -26.74 1.79 -2.75
N ALA A 396 -26.26 2.42 -3.84
CA ALA A 396 -27.10 3.09 -4.83
C ALA A 396 -27.58 2.17 -5.98
N ASN A 397 -27.13 0.90 -6.01
CA ASN A 397 -27.46 -0.10 -7.02
C ASN A 397 -28.37 -1.20 -6.45
N PRO A 398 -29.62 -1.32 -6.92
CA PRO A 398 -30.56 -2.35 -6.44
C PRO A 398 -30.12 -3.80 -6.70
N ASP A 399 -29.36 -4.05 -7.77
CA ASP A 399 -28.91 -5.42 -8.09
C ASP A 399 -27.83 -5.88 -7.12
N ASP A 400 -26.90 -4.99 -6.76
CA ASP A 400 -25.88 -5.27 -5.72
C ASP A 400 -26.53 -5.54 -4.36
N LEU A 401 -27.54 -4.74 -3.99
CA LEU A 401 -28.29 -4.93 -2.75
C LEU A 401 -29.10 -6.25 -2.77
N LYS A 402 -29.63 -6.65 -3.92
CA LYS A 402 -30.25 -7.97 -4.07
C LYS A 402 -29.24 -9.09 -3.77
N VAL A 403 -28.05 -9.03 -4.39
CA VAL A 403 -26.96 -9.99 -4.17
C VAL A 403 -26.53 -9.99 -2.70
N LEU A 404 -26.42 -8.82 -2.06
CA LEU A 404 -26.10 -8.73 -0.62
C LEU A 404 -27.12 -9.51 0.23
N ARG A 405 -28.42 -9.38 -0.08
CA ARG A 405 -29.46 -10.13 0.65
C ARG A 405 -29.38 -11.63 0.38
N GLU A 406 -29.08 -12.04 -0.86
CA GLU A 406 -28.92 -13.45 -1.24
C GLU A 406 -27.70 -14.09 -0.55
N ASN A 407 -26.61 -13.34 -0.38
CA ASN A 407 -25.42 -13.79 0.36
C ASN A 407 -25.73 -14.13 1.84
N PHE A 408 -26.79 -13.54 2.39
CA PHE A 408 -27.26 -13.77 3.76
C PHE A 408 -28.70 -14.29 3.78
N SER A 409 -28.99 -15.33 2.98
CA SER A 409 -30.36 -15.85 2.77
C SER A 409 -31.11 -16.28 4.05
N PHE A 410 -30.39 -16.57 5.14
CA PHE A 410 -30.96 -17.01 6.41
C PHE A 410 -30.92 -15.93 7.52
N SER A 411 -30.44 -14.73 7.21
CA SER A 411 -30.23 -13.66 8.19
C SER A 411 -30.87 -12.36 7.73
N GLU A 412 -31.34 -11.55 8.68
CA GLU A 412 -31.78 -10.20 8.37
C GLU A 412 -30.56 -9.26 8.29
N VAL A 413 -30.43 -8.55 7.17
CA VAL A 413 -29.29 -7.65 6.91
C VAL A 413 -29.62 -6.21 7.29
N TYR A 414 -28.83 -5.65 8.20
CA TYR A 414 -28.91 -4.28 8.66
C TYR A 414 -27.76 -3.46 8.08
N ILE A 415 -28.05 -2.32 7.45
CA ILE A 415 -27.02 -1.42 6.93
C ILE A 415 -26.61 -0.45 8.03
N VAL A 416 -25.32 -0.43 8.36
CA VAL A 416 -24.76 0.51 9.33
C VAL A 416 -24.40 1.82 8.63
N VAL A 417 -24.97 2.93 9.09
CA VAL A 417 -24.72 4.27 8.51
C VAL A 417 -24.66 5.35 9.58
N GLY A 418 -23.89 6.41 9.31
CA GLY A 418 -23.97 7.64 10.07
C GLY A 418 -25.20 8.47 9.70
N SER A 419 -25.73 9.26 10.63
CA SER A 419 -26.87 10.17 10.35
C SER A 419 -26.56 11.18 9.23
N ASP A 420 -25.28 11.56 9.07
CA ASP A 420 -24.78 12.41 8.00
C ASP A 420 -24.87 11.77 6.60
N VAL A 421 -24.71 10.45 6.50
CA VAL A 421 -24.79 9.71 5.24
C VAL A 421 -26.23 9.64 4.72
N ILE A 422 -27.21 9.44 5.62
CA ILE A 422 -28.63 9.36 5.25
C ILE A 422 -29.10 10.66 4.56
N LEU A 423 -28.65 11.81 5.06
CA LEU A 423 -29.01 13.12 4.49
C LEU A 423 -28.31 13.42 3.16
N ASN A 424 -27.02 13.07 3.04
CA ASN A 424 -26.18 13.58 1.96
C ASN A 424 -25.95 12.58 0.83
N ALA A 425 -26.11 11.28 1.06
CA ALA A 425 -25.80 10.27 0.05
C ALA A 425 -26.90 10.21 -1.01
N SER A 426 -26.48 10.24 -2.27
CA SER A 426 -27.37 10.17 -3.45
C SER A 426 -28.21 8.89 -3.49
N ALA A 427 -27.79 7.82 -2.80
CA ALA A 427 -28.54 6.58 -2.69
C ALA A 427 -29.92 6.78 -2.02
N TYR A 428 -30.01 7.63 -0.99
CA TYR A 428 -31.27 7.92 -0.29
C TYR A 428 -32.15 8.91 -1.06
N GLN A 429 -31.56 9.74 -1.92
CA GLN A 429 -32.30 10.68 -2.77
C GLN A 429 -33.02 10.00 -3.95
N LYS A 430 -32.65 8.76 -4.31
CA LYS A 430 -33.30 8.00 -5.39
C LYS A 430 -34.68 7.49 -4.97
N ASN A 431 -35.57 7.38 -5.96
CA ASN A 431 -36.92 6.81 -5.79
C ASN A 431 -36.89 5.39 -5.21
N LYS A 432 -37.84 5.11 -4.31
CA LYS A 432 -38.02 3.79 -3.68
C LYS A 432 -38.38 2.74 -4.73
N ARG A 433 -37.63 1.63 -4.76
CA ARG A 433 -37.85 0.50 -5.69
C ARG A 433 -37.60 -0.82 -4.96
N LYS A 434 -37.96 -1.95 -5.58
CA LYS A 434 -37.63 -3.27 -5.04
C LYS A 434 -36.10 -3.36 -4.85
N ASN A 435 -35.66 -3.80 -3.68
CA ASN A 435 -34.24 -3.88 -3.30
C ASN A 435 -33.47 -2.53 -3.30
N SER A 436 -34.16 -1.39 -3.17
CA SER A 436 -33.47 -0.13 -2.84
C SER A 436 -33.01 -0.11 -1.38
N ILE A 437 -32.07 0.77 -1.05
CA ILE A 437 -31.55 0.96 0.32
C ILE A 437 -32.69 1.12 1.34
N HIS A 438 -33.75 1.85 0.99
CA HIS A 438 -34.96 2.06 1.80
C HIS A 438 -35.68 0.79 2.27
N THR A 439 -35.40 -0.37 1.65
CA THR A 439 -36.02 -1.67 2.01
C THR A 439 -35.21 -2.48 3.02
N PHE A 440 -34.00 -2.03 3.36
CA PHE A 440 -33.17 -2.68 4.36
C PHE A 440 -33.47 -2.13 5.75
N SER A 441 -33.21 -2.94 6.77
CA SER A 441 -33.11 -2.49 8.16
C SER A 441 -31.81 -1.71 8.33
N HIS A 442 -31.75 -0.76 9.26
CA HIS A 442 -30.61 0.15 9.44
C HIS A 442 -30.20 0.25 10.90
N ILE A 443 -28.89 0.40 11.10
CA ILE A 443 -28.32 0.83 12.38
C ILE A 443 -27.75 2.23 12.15
N VAL A 444 -28.34 3.22 12.79
CA VAL A 444 -28.04 4.64 12.60
C VAL A 444 -27.25 5.16 13.79
N PHE A 445 -26.06 5.66 13.52
CA PHE A 445 -25.21 6.32 14.52
C PHE A 445 -25.39 7.83 14.47
N ASP A 446 -25.78 8.41 15.60
CA ASP A 446 -25.92 9.85 15.71
C ASP A 446 -24.59 10.49 16.12
N ARG A 447 -24.08 11.41 15.30
CA ARG A 447 -22.96 12.26 15.70
C ARG A 447 -23.53 13.52 16.33
N ARG A 448 -23.54 13.60 17.66
CA ARG A 448 -23.94 14.82 18.36
C ARG A 448 -22.86 15.88 18.20
N THR A 449 -22.92 16.64 17.11
CA THR A 449 -22.26 17.95 17.12
C THR A 449 -23.06 18.84 18.06
N LEU A 450 -22.47 19.18 19.21
CA LEU A 450 -23.05 19.98 20.31
C LEU A 450 -23.62 21.37 19.91
N HIS A 451 -23.65 21.70 18.61
CA HIS A 451 -24.13 22.96 18.04
C HIS A 451 -25.01 22.82 16.77
N ALA A 452 -25.51 21.63 16.42
CA ALA A 452 -26.42 21.48 15.27
C ALA A 452 -27.86 21.86 15.67
N ALA A 453 -28.37 22.95 15.08
CA ALA A 453 -29.71 23.50 15.28
C ALA A 453 -30.84 22.47 15.11
N ASP A 454 -31.92 22.63 15.90
CA ASP A 454 -33.16 21.82 15.94
C ASP A 454 -33.76 21.47 14.55
N GLU A 455 -33.44 22.23 13.51
CA GLU A 455 -33.88 21.97 12.13
C GLU A 455 -33.21 20.74 11.49
N LYS A 456 -31.90 20.54 11.69
CA LYS A 456 -31.19 19.38 11.09
C LYS A 456 -31.68 18.06 11.69
N GLU A 457 -31.98 18.06 12.98
CA GLU A 457 -32.47 16.86 13.67
C GLU A 457 -33.88 16.48 13.18
N LYS A 458 -34.74 17.46 12.89
CA LYS A 458 -36.03 17.22 12.23
C LYS A 458 -35.87 16.60 10.84
N MET A 459 -34.95 17.13 10.01
CA MET A 459 -34.67 16.57 8.68
C MET A 459 -34.16 15.12 8.74
N ILE A 460 -33.30 14.80 9.73
CA ILE A 460 -32.82 13.42 9.94
C ILE A 460 -33.98 12.50 10.32
N GLN A 461 -34.85 12.94 11.22
CA GLN A 461 -36.03 12.15 11.62
C GLN A 461 -37.00 11.92 10.45
N GLU A 462 -37.18 12.91 9.58
CA GLU A 462 -37.98 12.75 8.36
C GLU A 462 -37.35 11.76 7.37
N ALA A 463 -36.05 11.85 7.14
CA ALA A 463 -35.33 10.91 6.27
C ALA A 463 -35.34 9.47 6.81
N ILE A 464 -35.26 9.29 8.15
CA ILE A 464 -35.35 7.97 8.77
C ILE A 464 -36.76 7.37 8.61
N LYS A 465 -37.83 8.18 8.67
CA LYS A 465 -39.21 7.72 8.40
C LYS A 465 -39.40 7.19 6.98
N GLU A 466 -38.51 7.55 6.05
CA GLU A 466 -38.59 7.04 4.68
C GLU A 466 -38.16 5.57 4.54
N ILE A 467 -37.40 5.06 5.51
CA ILE A 467 -36.90 3.69 5.58
C ILE A 467 -38.03 2.76 6.01
N ARG A 468 -38.23 1.66 5.28
CA ARG A 468 -39.29 0.67 5.56
C ARG A 468 -38.85 -0.44 6.51
N GLY A 469 -37.55 -0.72 6.61
CA GLY A 469 -37.00 -1.72 7.53
C GLY A 469 -36.91 -1.21 8.97
N GLU A 470 -36.52 -2.10 9.89
CA GLU A 470 -36.31 -1.74 11.30
C GLU A 470 -35.12 -0.77 11.43
N THR A 471 -35.24 0.24 12.28
CA THR A 471 -34.17 1.23 12.51
C THR A 471 -33.74 1.23 13.97
N ILE A 472 -32.49 0.88 14.23
CA ILE A 472 -31.86 0.91 15.57
C ILE A 472 -30.99 2.15 15.65
N LYS A 473 -31.17 2.97 16.68
CA LYS A 473 -30.33 4.16 16.92
C LYS A 473 -29.29 3.87 18.00
N LEU A 474 -28.04 4.20 17.73
CA LEU A 474 -26.92 4.04 18.67
C LEU A 474 -26.15 5.37 18.81
N ASN A 475 -25.65 5.62 20.02
CA ASN A 475 -24.80 6.77 20.33
C ASN A 475 -23.48 6.27 20.91
N LEU A 476 -22.39 7.00 20.68
CA LEU A 476 -21.09 6.67 21.23
C LEU A 476 -20.80 7.57 22.45
N THR A 477 -19.76 7.22 23.20
CA THR A 477 -19.23 8.14 24.21
C THR A 477 -18.61 9.36 23.51
N PRO A 478 -18.78 10.60 24.01
CA PRO A 478 -18.33 11.82 23.33
C PRO A 478 -16.86 11.79 22.87
N CYS A 479 -15.97 11.19 23.66
CA CYS A 479 -14.55 11.07 23.35
C CYS A 479 -14.26 10.30 22.04
N TYR A 480 -15.11 9.34 21.67
CA TYR A 480 -14.95 8.54 20.44
C TYR A 480 -15.71 9.14 19.25
N GLU A 481 -16.69 10.03 19.47
CA GLU A 481 -17.44 10.70 18.41
C GLU A 481 -16.59 11.71 17.64
N GLU A 482 -15.64 12.37 18.33
CA GLU A 482 -14.76 13.39 17.76
C GLU A 482 -13.67 12.82 16.85
N ILE A 483 -13.32 11.53 17.01
CA ILE A 483 -12.24 10.91 16.26
C ILE A 483 -12.65 10.74 14.79
N SER A 484 -11.97 11.46 13.90
CA SER A 484 -12.20 11.35 12.46
C SER A 484 -10.96 10.91 11.69
N SER A 485 -11.14 10.22 10.56
CA SER A 485 -10.03 9.88 9.67
C SER A 485 -9.28 11.13 9.15
N SER A 486 -9.98 12.26 8.99
CA SER A 486 -9.36 13.55 8.65
C SER A 486 -8.38 14.02 9.72
N GLN A 487 -8.77 13.93 10.99
CA GLN A 487 -7.91 14.27 12.13
C GLN A 487 -6.68 13.36 12.20
N ILE A 488 -6.85 12.05 12.01
CA ILE A 488 -5.73 11.10 12.03
C ILE A 488 -4.72 11.43 10.93
N ARG A 489 -5.19 11.67 9.69
CA ARG A 489 -4.33 12.05 8.56
C ARG A 489 -3.60 13.37 8.81
N GLY A 490 -4.32 14.39 9.30
CA GLY A 490 -3.70 15.67 9.67
C GLY A 490 -2.66 15.54 10.79
N ASN A 491 -2.90 14.68 11.79
CA ASN A 491 -1.92 14.40 12.83
C ASN A 491 -0.66 13.72 12.27
N ILE A 492 -0.80 12.76 11.35
CA ILE A 492 0.36 12.12 10.69
C ILE A 492 1.17 13.17 9.93
N ASP A 493 0.52 14.05 9.19
CA ASP A 493 1.19 15.10 8.40
C ASP A 493 1.94 16.12 9.28
N GLU A 494 1.37 16.44 10.45
CA GLU A 494 1.98 17.32 11.45
C GLU A 494 2.97 16.58 12.39
N ASN A 495 3.26 15.30 12.16
CA ASN A 495 4.05 14.44 13.04
C ASN A 495 3.55 14.42 14.51
N ARG A 496 2.23 14.56 14.72
CA ARG A 496 1.57 14.42 16.03
C ARG A 496 1.26 12.96 16.32
N ASP A 497 1.16 12.63 17.60
CA ASP A 497 0.80 11.28 18.04
C ASP A 497 -0.65 10.92 17.69
N ILE A 498 -0.85 9.67 17.25
CA ILE A 498 -2.16 9.09 16.93
C ILE A 498 -2.49 7.87 17.81
N SER A 499 -1.68 7.57 18.82
CA SER A 499 -1.83 6.41 19.71
C SER A 499 -3.22 6.30 20.36
N ARG A 500 -3.85 7.45 20.64
CA ARG A 500 -5.21 7.53 21.21
C ARG A 500 -6.34 7.54 20.18
N LEU A 501 -6.01 7.45 18.89
CA LEU A 501 -6.98 7.56 17.78
C LEU A 501 -7.16 6.24 17.01
N ILE A 502 -6.18 5.35 17.06
CA ILE A 502 -6.15 4.08 16.33
C ILE A 502 -5.57 2.95 17.20
N ASP A 503 -5.81 1.70 16.82
CA ASP A 503 -5.17 0.54 17.46
C ASP A 503 -3.63 0.63 17.40
N PRO A 504 -2.88 0.35 18.49
CA PRO A 504 -1.43 0.48 18.53
C PRO A 504 -0.68 -0.38 17.48
N LEU A 505 -1.20 -1.56 17.16
CA LEU A 505 -0.59 -2.43 16.15
C LEU A 505 -0.81 -1.85 14.74
N ALA A 506 -1.99 -1.27 14.50
CA ALA A 506 -2.29 -0.54 13.27
C ALA A 506 -1.47 0.76 13.14
N GLN A 507 -1.23 1.48 14.24
CA GLN A 507 -0.34 2.65 14.27
C GLN A 507 1.07 2.28 13.80
N LYS A 508 1.65 1.21 14.38
CA LYS A 508 2.96 0.71 13.96
C LYS A 508 2.98 0.31 12.49
N TYR A 509 1.95 -0.39 12.03
CA TYR A 509 1.82 -0.76 10.61
C TYR A 509 1.83 0.47 9.69
N ILE A 510 1.09 1.53 10.04
CA ILE A 510 1.06 2.79 9.28
C ILE A 510 2.45 3.42 9.20
N TYR A 511 3.18 3.49 10.32
CA TYR A 511 4.52 4.12 10.37
C TYR A 511 5.63 3.28 9.75
N GLU A 512 5.55 1.96 9.83
CA GLU A 512 6.49 1.06 9.15
C GLU A 512 6.30 1.12 7.64
N ASN A 513 5.06 1.22 7.16
CA ASN A 513 4.76 1.32 5.74
C ASN A 513 4.80 2.76 5.21
N SER A 514 5.01 3.78 6.06
CA SER A 514 5.05 5.20 5.68
C SER A 514 3.78 5.65 4.94
N LEU A 515 2.62 5.26 5.47
CA LEU A 515 1.30 5.56 4.89
C LEU A 515 0.80 6.96 5.31
N TYR A 516 -0.10 7.54 4.50
CA TYR A 516 -0.80 8.82 4.73
C TYR A 516 0.05 10.11 4.72
N GLN A 517 1.38 10.00 4.61
CA GLN A 517 2.31 11.12 4.59
C GLN A 517 2.03 12.15 3.47
N ARG A 518 1.66 13.36 3.85
CA ARG A 518 1.38 14.53 2.98
C ARG A 518 0.48 14.17 1.81
N GLU A 519 -0.54 13.36 2.06
CA GLU A 519 -1.51 12.98 1.03
C GLU A 519 -2.76 13.84 1.12
N PRO A 520 -3.18 14.50 0.02
CA PRO A 520 -4.42 15.25 0.04
C PRO A 520 -5.61 14.31 0.24
N GLN A 521 -6.59 14.74 1.03
CA GLN A 521 -7.78 13.93 1.34
C GLN A 521 -8.73 13.80 0.14
N TYR A 522 -8.75 14.81 -0.71
CA TYR A 522 -9.62 14.89 -1.88
C TYR A 522 -8.78 14.96 -3.15
N LYS A 523 -9.36 14.46 -4.24
CA LYS A 523 -8.78 14.62 -5.58
C LYS A 523 -8.86 16.09 -5.98
N SER A 524 -7.84 16.59 -6.66
CA SER A 524 -7.90 17.91 -7.28
C SER A 524 -8.94 17.88 -8.41
N VAL A 525 -9.86 18.83 -8.38
CA VAL A 525 -10.73 19.10 -9.53
C VAL A 525 -9.88 19.84 -10.54
N ILE A 526 -9.80 19.34 -11.77
CA ILE A 526 -9.13 20.06 -12.84
C ILE A 526 -9.87 21.37 -13.06
N GLN A 527 -9.28 22.46 -12.63
CA GLN A 527 -9.63 23.76 -13.17
C GLN A 527 -8.99 23.79 -14.55
N THR A 528 -9.78 23.62 -15.61
CA THR A 528 -9.28 23.76 -16.98
C THR A 528 -8.51 25.06 -17.07
N ILE A 529 -7.18 25.00 -17.26
CA ILE A 529 -6.47 26.18 -17.73
C ILE A 529 -7.12 26.48 -19.07
N SER A 530 -7.55 27.70 -19.19
CA SER A 530 -8.47 28.18 -20.20
C SER A 530 -7.78 28.39 -21.54
N ILE A 531 -6.75 27.60 -21.88
CA ILE A 531 -6.07 27.77 -23.15
C ILE A 531 -6.92 27.14 -24.24
N ASP A 532 -7.12 27.90 -25.31
CA ASP A 532 -7.77 27.44 -26.53
C ASP A 532 -6.79 27.52 -27.69
N VAL A 533 -6.61 26.38 -28.36
CA VAL A 533 -5.77 26.23 -29.55
C VAL A 533 -6.71 26.27 -30.76
N GLN A 534 -6.58 27.30 -31.59
CA GLN A 534 -7.45 27.51 -32.75
C GLN A 534 -6.63 27.51 -34.03
N ILE A 535 -7.14 26.86 -35.07
CA ILE A 535 -6.53 26.89 -36.41
C ILE A 535 -7.42 27.74 -37.30
N ILE A 536 -6.84 28.81 -37.83
CA ILE A 536 -7.52 29.81 -38.63
C ILE A 536 -7.05 29.63 -40.07
N GLU A 537 -7.98 29.20 -40.92
CA GLU A 537 -7.76 29.05 -42.37
C GLU A 537 -8.10 30.34 -43.13
N ASN A 538 -9.14 31.07 -42.68
CA ASN A 538 -9.54 32.34 -43.27
C ASN A 538 -8.97 33.50 -42.43
N ILE A 539 -7.85 34.05 -42.88
CA ILE A 539 -7.16 35.14 -42.19
C ILE A 539 -7.81 36.47 -42.59
N THR A 540 -8.49 37.13 -41.64
CA THR A 540 -9.11 38.44 -41.83
C THR A 540 -8.13 39.58 -41.48
N LEU A 541 -8.35 40.77 -42.05
CA LEU A 541 -7.56 41.96 -41.71
C LEU A 541 -7.72 42.34 -40.23
N ASP A 542 -8.94 42.22 -39.67
CA ASP A 542 -9.21 42.47 -38.25
C ASP A 542 -8.35 41.58 -37.33
N LEU A 543 -8.14 40.32 -37.70
CA LEU A 543 -7.27 39.41 -36.95
C LEU A 543 -5.80 39.83 -37.04
N ILE A 544 -5.34 40.25 -38.22
CA ILE A 544 -3.96 40.75 -38.40
C ILE A 544 -3.73 41.99 -37.53
N GLU A 545 -4.70 42.91 -37.49
CA GLU A 545 -4.65 44.08 -36.62
C GLU A 545 -4.59 43.70 -35.13
N GLU A 546 -5.42 42.74 -34.70
CA GLU A 546 -5.42 42.23 -33.32
C GLU A 546 -4.04 41.63 -32.94
N LEU A 547 -3.46 40.82 -33.83
CA LEU A 547 -2.14 40.20 -33.64
C LEU A 547 -1.02 41.25 -33.58
N CYS A 548 -1.05 42.24 -34.47
CA CYS A 548 -0.11 43.36 -34.49
C CYS A 548 -0.17 44.21 -33.22
N GLN A 549 -1.37 44.52 -32.72
CA GLN A 549 -1.54 45.31 -31.51
C GLN A 549 -1.06 44.59 -30.25
N LYS A 550 -1.31 43.28 -30.14
CA LYS A 550 -1.00 42.52 -28.92
C LYS A 550 0.43 42.02 -28.84
N ILE A 551 0.91 41.37 -29.90
CA ILE A 551 2.22 40.68 -29.89
C ILE A 551 3.33 41.61 -30.34
N PHE A 552 3.05 42.46 -31.33
CA PHE A 552 4.03 43.39 -31.88
C PHE A 552 3.95 44.80 -31.28
N SER A 553 3.35 44.94 -30.08
CA SER A 553 3.21 46.22 -29.36
C SER A 553 4.54 46.98 -29.17
N LYS A 554 5.66 46.25 -29.07
CA LYS A 554 7.03 46.77 -28.88
C LYS A 554 7.86 46.80 -30.17
N TYR A 555 7.30 46.42 -31.32
CA TYR A 555 7.98 46.29 -32.61
C TYR A 555 7.33 47.16 -33.69
N ASN A 556 7.92 47.23 -34.88
CA ASN A 556 7.40 48.02 -36.00
C ASN A 556 6.10 47.40 -36.57
N GLN A 557 4.96 47.79 -35.99
CA GLN A 557 3.63 47.26 -36.35
C GLN A 557 3.29 47.42 -37.84
N ASN A 558 3.79 48.49 -38.48
CA ASN A 558 3.57 48.74 -39.91
C ASN A 558 4.34 47.77 -40.81
N GLU A 559 5.49 47.28 -40.37
CA GLU A 559 6.27 46.27 -41.10
C GLU A 559 5.70 44.87 -40.89
N ALA A 560 5.32 44.54 -39.65
CA ALA A 560 4.69 43.26 -39.32
C ALA A 560 3.34 43.06 -40.02
N SER A 561 2.49 44.08 -40.05
CA SER A 561 1.19 44.04 -40.74
C SER A 561 1.35 43.82 -42.25
N LYS A 562 2.23 44.57 -42.92
CA LYS A 562 2.52 44.37 -44.35
C LYS A 562 2.98 42.95 -44.66
N LYS A 563 3.87 42.40 -43.83
CA LYS A 563 4.39 41.05 -43.97
C LYS A 563 3.35 39.96 -43.73
N LEU A 564 2.46 40.14 -42.76
CA LEU A 564 1.33 39.23 -42.52
C LEU A 564 0.29 39.30 -43.65
N VAL A 565 0.06 40.47 -44.23
CA VAL A 565 -0.80 40.61 -45.43
C VAL A 565 -0.17 39.90 -46.63
N GLU A 566 1.14 40.06 -46.88
CA GLU A 566 1.87 39.29 -47.90
C GLU A 566 1.72 37.77 -47.69
N PHE A 567 1.75 37.31 -46.43
CA PHE A 567 1.57 35.90 -46.07
C PHE A 567 0.17 35.37 -46.45
N THR A 568 -0.89 36.18 -46.38
CA THR A 568 -2.25 35.74 -46.78
C THR A 568 -2.37 35.36 -48.26
N HIS A 569 -1.45 35.82 -49.11
CA HIS A 569 -1.42 35.49 -50.54
C HIS A 569 -0.64 34.19 -50.84
N LYS A 570 -0.04 33.55 -49.83
CA LYS A 570 0.69 32.28 -49.97
C LYS A 570 -0.27 31.12 -50.25
N LEU A 571 0.29 29.98 -50.65
CA LEU A 571 -0.50 28.80 -50.95
C LEU A 571 -0.99 28.13 -49.64
N ASN A 572 -2.30 28.13 -49.42
CA ASN A 572 -2.95 27.56 -48.23
C ASN A 572 -2.35 28.07 -46.90
N PRO A 573 -2.40 29.38 -46.64
CA PRO A 573 -1.83 29.98 -45.44
C PRO A 573 -2.74 29.68 -44.25
N ARG A 574 -2.13 29.31 -43.12
CA ARG A 574 -2.83 28.98 -41.87
C ARG A 574 -2.15 29.68 -40.70
N ILE A 575 -2.97 30.05 -39.71
CA ILE A 575 -2.49 30.58 -38.44
C ILE A 575 -2.98 29.66 -37.32
N LEU A 576 -2.05 29.17 -36.49
CA LEU A 576 -2.39 28.53 -35.23
C LEU A 576 -2.31 29.57 -34.11
N LEU A 577 -3.39 29.76 -33.38
CA LEU A 577 -3.55 30.78 -32.36
C LEU A 577 -3.73 30.14 -30.97
N LEU A 578 -2.97 30.64 -29.99
CA LEU A 578 -3.17 30.32 -28.57
C LEU A 578 -3.86 31.49 -27.86
N ARG A 579 -5.03 31.25 -27.27
CA ARG A 579 -5.78 32.23 -26.46
C ARG A 579 -6.00 31.75 -25.05
N ASP A 580 -5.92 32.66 -24.07
CA ASP A 580 -6.31 32.42 -22.69
C ASP A 580 -7.73 32.90 -22.40
N VAL A 581 -8.67 31.96 -22.30
CA VAL A 581 -10.10 32.19 -22.05
C VAL A 581 -10.40 32.68 -20.62
N ARG A 582 -9.49 32.56 -19.63
CA ARG A 582 -9.71 33.08 -18.24
C ARG A 582 -9.55 34.59 -18.22
N HIS A 583 -8.58 35.10 -18.96
CA HIS A 583 -8.23 36.52 -18.99
C HIS A 583 -8.80 37.18 -20.27
N ASN A 584 -10.12 37.13 -20.46
CA ASN A 584 -10.83 37.78 -21.58
C ASN A 584 -10.41 37.33 -23.00
N GLY A 585 -9.88 36.11 -23.17
CA GLY A 585 -9.48 35.62 -24.49
C GLY A 585 -8.19 36.23 -25.02
N ILE A 586 -7.32 36.75 -24.13
CA ILE A 586 -6.04 37.36 -24.51
C ILE A 586 -5.22 36.36 -25.36
N ILE A 587 -4.70 36.84 -26.49
CA ILE A 587 -3.79 36.09 -27.34
C ILE A 587 -2.43 35.96 -26.64
N LEU A 588 -1.98 34.71 -26.45
CA LEU A 588 -0.68 34.38 -25.88
C LEU A 588 0.41 34.29 -26.96
N GLY A 589 0.02 33.88 -28.17
CA GLY A 589 0.93 33.78 -29.30
C GLY A 589 0.30 33.07 -30.49
N PHE A 590 0.99 33.10 -31.63
CA PHE A 590 0.58 32.39 -32.84
C PHE A 590 1.76 31.85 -33.64
N SER A 591 1.47 30.87 -34.50
CA SER A 591 2.34 30.44 -35.59
C SER A 591 1.68 30.70 -36.93
N ALA A 592 2.45 31.26 -37.87
CA ALA A 592 2.06 31.38 -39.27
C ALA A 592 2.81 30.31 -40.08
N PHE A 593 2.07 29.54 -40.88
CA PHE A 593 2.63 28.48 -41.70
C PHE A 593 1.81 28.24 -42.97
N HIS A 594 2.48 27.82 -44.04
CA HIS A 594 1.83 27.55 -45.32
C HIS A 594 2.42 26.33 -46.03
N TRP A 595 1.66 25.83 -47.02
CA TRP A 595 2.10 24.68 -47.81
C TRP A 595 2.95 25.12 -49.00
N VAL A 596 4.10 24.48 -49.19
CA VAL A 596 4.96 24.72 -50.36
C VAL A 596 5.06 23.48 -51.23
N ARG A 597 4.94 23.70 -52.54
CA ARG A 597 5.13 22.66 -53.56
C ARG A 597 6.58 22.67 -54.05
N SER A 598 7.10 21.50 -54.39
CA SER A 598 8.48 21.32 -54.82
C SER A 598 8.86 22.17 -56.05
N ASN A 599 7.89 22.50 -56.92
CA ASN A 599 8.11 23.33 -58.11
C ASN A 599 8.23 24.85 -57.84
N ILE A 600 7.88 25.30 -56.64
CA ILE A 600 7.86 26.73 -56.25
C ILE A 600 8.97 27.06 -55.24
N LEU A 601 9.77 26.07 -54.80
CA LEU A 601 10.83 26.25 -53.78
C LEU A 601 11.79 27.42 -54.08
N PHE A 602 12.23 27.56 -55.34
CA PHE A 602 13.13 28.66 -55.71
C PHE A 602 12.45 30.04 -55.62
N GLN A 603 11.16 30.13 -55.96
CA GLN A 603 10.40 31.38 -55.84
C GLN A 603 10.21 31.78 -54.37
N GLU A 604 10.12 30.79 -53.48
CA GLU A 604 9.95 30.99 -52.04
C GLU A 604 11.24 31.42 -51.36
N PHE A 605 12.34 30.71 -51.58
CA PHE A 605 13.60 30.97 -50.87
C PHE A 605 14.50 31.99 -51.56
N LYS A 606 14.40 32.12 -52.90
CA LYS A 606 15.29 32.93 -53.75
C LYS A 606 16.79 32.60 -53.58
N ASP A 607 17.08 31.37 -53.13
CA ASP A 607 18.42 30.81 -52.93
C ASP A 607 18.47 29.41 -53.55
N ASN A 608 19.45 29.19 -54.43
CA ASN A 608 19.63 27.93 -55.13
C ASN A 608 20.07 26.81 -54.18
N LEU A 609 20.97 27.09 -53.23
CA LEU A 609 21.53 26.07 -52.33
C LEU A 609 20.47 25.52 -51.38
N ILE A 610 19.64 26.40 -50.81
CA ILE A 610 18.50 26.01 -49.97
C ILE A 610 17.48 25.19 -50.77
N SER A 611 17.17 25.63 -51.99
CA SER A 611 16.19 24.96 -52.85
C SER A 611 16.66 23.58 -53.34
N GLU A 612 17.96 23.41 -53.60
CA GLU A 612 18.56 22.12 -53.97
C GLU A 612 18.58 21.16 -52.79
N TYR A 613 19.06 21.60 -51.62
CA TYR A 613 19.09 20.78 -50.41
C TYR A 613 17.69 20.26 -50.02
N ILE A 614 16.67 21.12 -50.07
CA ILE A 614 15.29 20.71 -49.77
C ILE A 614 14.81 19.68 -50.80
N ARG A 615 15.11 19.83 -52.09
CA ARG A 615 14.69 18.86 -53.13
C ARG A 615 15.31 17.48 -52.93
N GLU A 616 16.54 17.41 -52.44
CA GLU A 616 17.24 16.14 -52.20
C GLU A 616 16.77 15.44 -50.92
N ASN A 617 16.41 16.20 -49.88
CA ASN A 617 16.12 15.65 -48.54
C ASN A 617 14.64 15.63 -48.17
N ALA A 618 13.81 16.50 -48.73
CA ALA A 618 12.38 16.54 -48.40
C ALA A 618 11.64 15.40 -49.10
N VAL A 619 11.09 14.48 -48.30
CA VAL A 619 10.22 13.41 -48.78
C VAL A 619 8.77 13.81 -48.52
N GLY A 620 7.90 13.74 -49.55
CA GLY A 620 6.46 13.98 -49.38
C GLY A 620 6.06 15.46 -49.36
N ARG A 621 5.03 15.81 -48.57
CA ARG A 621 4.49 17.19 -48.51
C ARG A 621 5.33 18.05 -47.56
N THR A 622 5.74 19.24 -48.03
CA THR A 622 6.57 20.19 -47.28
C THR A 622 5.77 21.38 -46.77
N ILE A 623 5.88 21.68 -45.48
CA ILE A 623 5.29 22.87 -44.85
C ILE A 623 6.40 23.87 -44.51
N VAL A 624 6.13 25.17 -44.67
CA VAL A 624 7.01 26.24 -44.19
C VAL A 624 6.33 26.90 -42.99
N ILE A 625 7.04 26.98 -41.87
CA ILE A 625 6.69 27.79 -40.71
C ILE A 625 7.38 29.13 -40.89
N ASP A 626 6.58 30.14 -41.14
CA ASP A 626 7.00 31.48 -41.49
C ASP A 626 7.27 32.35 -40.26
N GLY A 627 6.87 31.90 -39.08
CA GLY A 627 7.19 32.57 -37.82
C GLY A 627 6.39 32.01 -36.65
N ILE A 628 6.98 32.14 -35.48
CA ILE A 628 6.34 31.86 -34.19
C ILE A 628 6.53 33.11 -33.36
N PHE A 629 5.42 33.69 -32.92
CA PHE A 629 5.40 34.97 -32.23
C PHE A 629 4.59 34.85 -30.95
N THR A 630 5.16 35.27 -29.82
CA THR A 630 4.58 35.12 -28.49
C THR A 630 4.61 36.46 -27.76
N ILE A 631 3.74 36.61 -26.77
CA ILE A 631 3.87 37.69 -25.79
C ILE A 631 5.14 37.51 -24.96
N SER A 632 5.60 38.57 -24.30
CA SER A 632 6.75 38.49 -23.41
C SER A 632 6.42 37.69 -22.14
N ASP A 633 7.41 36.97 -21.58
CA ASP A 633 7.22 36.17 -20.36
C ASP A 633 6.70 36.99 -19.17
N MET A 634 7.02 38.28 -19.09
CA MET A 634 6.50 39.19 -18.06
C MET A 634 5.01 39.49 -18.20
N GLU A 635 4.48 39.45 -19.42
CA GLU A 635 3.06 39.67 -19.73
C GLU A 635 2.24 38.37 -19.67
N ASN A 636 2.92 37.22 -19.65
CA ASN A 636 2.30 35.91 -19.59
C ASN A 636 1.74 35.61 -18.19
N LYS A 637 0.40 35.56 -18.10
CA LYS A 637 -0.33 35.20 -16.88
C LYS A 637 -0.92 33.78 -16.92
N SER A 638 -0.61 33.00 -17.95
CA SER A 638 -1.33 31.76 -18.28
C SER A 638 -0.81 30.49 -17.58
N GLU A 639 0.10 30.61 -16.61
CA GLU A 639 0.82 29.50 -15.94
C GLU A 639 1.61 28.54 -16.87
N LEU A 640 1.45 28.65 -18.19
CA LEU A 640 2.21 27.92 -19.20
C LEU A 640 3.62 28.50 -19.33
N GLU A 641 4.61 27.63 -19.17
CA GLU A 641 6.00 27.93 -19.44
C GLU A 641 6.35 27.60 -20.91
N ASN A 642 7.31 28.35 -21.47
CA ASN A 642 7.86 28.14 -22.82
C ASN A 642 6.78 28.12 -23.94
N LEU A 643 6.07 29.24 -24.10
CA LEU A 643 4.99 29.40 -25.10
C LEU A 643 5.43 29.06 -26.53
N GLU A 644 6.67 29.41 -26.91
CA GLU A 644 7.25 29.10 -28.22
C GLU A 644 7.23 27.59 -28.51
N GLN A 645 7.69 26.79 -27.55
CA GLN A 645 7.73 25.33 -27.64
C GLN A 645 6.33 24.73 -27.72
N VAL A 646 5.37 25.26 -26.94
CA VAL A 646 3.97 24.82 -26.98
C VAL A 646 3.36 25.08 -28.36
N ILE A 647 3.47 26.30 -28.89
CA ILE A 647 2.95 26.67 -30.22
C ILE A 647 3.57 25.80 -31.30
N LEU A 648 4.89 25.60 -31.25
CA LEU A 648 5.61 24.77 -32.22
C LEU A 648 5.12 23.32 -32.17
N THR A 649 4.92 22.77 -30.96
CA THR A 649 4.42 21.40 -30.76
C THR A 649 3.00 21.23 -31.31
N GLU A 650 2.08 22.16 -31.00
CA GLU A 650 0.70 22.12 -31.50
C GLU A 650 0.65 22.27 -33.03
N THR A 651 1.46 23.17 -33.60
CA THR A 651 1.52 23.42 -35.05
C THR A 651 2.02 22.19 -35.80
N LEU A 652 3.10 21.57 -35.31
CA LEU A 652 3.67 20.37 -35.91
C LEU A 652 2.76 19.16 -35.74
N SER A 653 2.08 19.02 -34.59
CA SER A 653 1.11 17.95 -34.37
C SER A 653 -0.04 18.02 -35.37
N PHE A 654 -0.56 19.22 -35.62
CA PHE A 654 -1.55 19.43 -36.69
C PHE A 654 -1.00 19.11 -38.08
N CYS A 655 0.24 19.50 -38.37
CA CYS A 655 0.86 19.20 -39.66
C CYS A 655 1.01 17.69 -39.88
N ILE A 656 1.42 16.95 -38.85
CA ILE A 656 1.53 15.49 -38.91
C ILE A 656 0.17 14.82 -39.11
N GLU A 657 -0.90 15.35 -38.49
CA GLU A 657 -2.27 14.86 -38.71
C GLU A 657 -2.74 15.05 -40.17
N LYS A 658 -2.26 16.09 -40.87
CA LYS A 658 -2.61 16.40 -42.27
C LYS A 658 -1.64 15.81 -43.32
N ASP A 659 -0.85 14.81 -42.92
CA ASP A 659 0.11 14.10 -43.78
C ASP A 659 1.22 15.00 -44.36
N TYR A 660 1.67 16.01 -43.61
CA TYR A 660 2.92 16.70 -43.91
C TYR A 660 4.11 15.87 -43.40
N ASN A 661 5.19 15.85 -44.17
CA ASN A 661 6.34 14.96 -43.92
C ASN A 661 7.65 15.72 -43.67
N TYR A 662 7.76 16.95 -44.16
CA TYR A 662 8.96 17.76 -44.01
C TYR A 662 8.59 19.19 -43.64
N THR A 663 9.30 19.78 -42.67
CA THR A 663 9.05 21.14 -42.21
C THR A 663 10.29 21.99 -42.36
N ILE A 664 10.09 23.21 -42.85
CA ILE A 664 11.13 24.24 -42.94
C ILE A 664 10.69 25.40 -42.06
N PHE A 665 11.58 25.93 -41.25
CA PHE A 665 11.35 27.16 -40.51
C PHE A 665 12.20 28.28 -41.12
N ARG A 666 11.55 29.41 -41.42
CA ARG A 666 12.18 30.65 -41.86
C ARG A 666 11.32 31.81 -41.35
N ASN A 667 11.92 32.73 -40.59
CA ASN A 667 11.16 33.84 -40.06
C ASN A 667 10.87 34.90 -41.14
N ILE A 668 9.62 35.38 -41.22
CA ILE A 668 9.25 36.51 -42.10
C ILE A 668 9.82 37.83 -41.57
N LEU A 669 9.99 37.96 -40.25
CA LEU A 669 10.43 39.21 -39.60
C LEU A 669 11.92 39.15 -39.26
N ASN A 670 12.74 39.90 -39.99
CA ASN A 670 14.20 39.91 -39.79
C ASN A 670 14.63 40.54 -38.45
N ASN A 671 13.79 41.38 -37.83
CA ASN A 671 14.12 42.12 -36.60
C ASN A 671 13.53 41.52 -35.30
N TYR A 672 12.99 40.29 -35.36
CA TYR A 672 12.40 39.62 -34.18
C TYR A 672 13.47 38.80 -33.43
N PRO A 673 13.50 38.80 -32.08
CA PRO A 673 14.50 38.05 -31.33
C PRO A 673 14.30 36.54 -31.49
N LEU A 674 15.26 35.88 -32.13
CA LEU A 674 15.20 34.44 -32.44
C LEU A 674 16.02 33.56 -31.50
N THR A 675 16.67 34.09 -30.45
CA THR A 675 17.61 33.31 -29.63
C THR A 675 16.93 32.15 -28.89
N SER A 676 15.84 32.41 -28.17
CA SER A 676 15.04 31.38 -27.49
C SER A 676 14.41 30.41 -28.50
N LEU A 677 13.85 30.95 -29.59
CA LEU A 677 13.18 30.14 -30.61
C LEU A 677 14.14 29.20 -31.33
N ASN A 678 15.36 29.65 -31.65
CA ASN A 678 16.41 28.82 -32.27
C ASN A 678 16.82 27.68 -31.34
N GLU A 679 16.96 27.95 -30.03
CA GLU A 679 17.21 26.89 -29.04
C GLU A 679 16.07 25.87 -29.04
N ASN A 680 14.82 26.32 -28.99
CA ASN A 680 13.64 25.44 -29.02
C ASN A 680 13.55 24.59 -30.31
N LEU A 681 13.87 25.17 -31.47
CA LEU A 681 13.95 24.45 -32.74
C LEU A 681 15.00 23.33 -32.68
N GLU A 682 16.22 23.63 -32.23
CA GLU A 682 17.28 22.63 -32.08
C GLU A 682 16.89 21.52 -31.10
N LEU A 683 16.24 21.86 -29.97
CA LEU A 683 15.75 20.91 -28.98
C LEU A 683 14.66 19.98 -29.51
N MET A 684 13.91 20.41 -30.54
CA MET A 684 12.90 19.60 -31.21
C MET A 684 13.45 18.84 -32.42
N GLY A 685 14.76 18.94 -32.71
CA GLY A 685 15.43 18.17 -33.75
C GLY A 685 15.59 18.89 -35.09
N PHE A 686 15.27 20.20 -35.15
CA PHE A 686 15.56 20.99 -36.33
C PHE A 686 17.06 21.15 -36.55
N TYR A 687 17.45 21.01 -37.81
CA TYR A 687 18.82 21.19 -38.26
C TYR A 687 18.96 22.55 -38.95
N ARG A 688 19.93 23.36 -38.50
CA ARG A 688 20.27 24.62 -39.14
C ARG A 688 21.08 24.38 -40.40
N LEU A 689 20.65 24.95 -41.52
CA LEU A 689 21.42 24.85 -42.77
C LEU A 689 22.70 25.70 -42.68
N PRO A 690 23.87 25.15 -43.05
CA PRO A 690 25.15 25.85 -42.89
C PRO A 690 25.33 27.03 -43.85
N PHE A 691 24.58 27.04 -44.96
CA PHE A 691 24.63 28.06 -46.00
C PHE A 691 23.50 29.10 -45.92
N SER A 692 22.68 29.10 -44.86
CA SER A 692 21.65 30.13 -44.64
C SER A 692 22.23 31.44 -44.10
N ASP A 693 21.52 32.56 -44.33
CA ASP A 693 21.89 33.86 -43.79
C ASP A 693 22.14 33.84 -42.27
N LYS A 694 23.14 34.60 -41.82
CA LYS A 694 23.49 34.69 -40.39
C LYS A 694 22.38 35.34 -39.58
N ASP A 695 21.69 36.33 -40.17
CA ASP A 695 20.66 37.14 -39.51
C ASP A 695 19.25 36.52 -39.63
N ASN A 696 19.00 35.66 -40.61
CA ASN A 696 17.73 34.92 -40.77
C ASN A 696 17.99 33.44 -41.13
N PRO A 697 18.39 32.62 -40.15
CA PRO A 697 18.75 31.23 -40.39
C PRO A 697 17.55 30.38 -40.83
N VAL A 698 17.82 29.44 -41.73
CA VAL A 698 16.83 28.45 -42.19
C VAL A 698 17.06 27.12 -41.49
N PHE A 699 16.00 26.60 -40.89
CA PHE A 699 16.00 25.33 -40.18
C PHE A 699 15.11 24.33 -40.90
N VAL A 700 15.48 23.05 -40.85
CA VAL A 700 14.74 21.97 -41.52
C VAL A 700 14.61 20.75 -40.61
N VAL A 701 13.51 20.01 -40.75
CA VAL A 701 13.28 18.78 -39.99
C VAL A 701 12.35 17.82 -40.73
N ASP A 702 12.62 16.52 -40.61
CA ASP A 702 11.74 15.43 -41.03
C ASP A 702 10.70 15.15 -39.93
N ILE A 703 9.43 15.33 -40.27
CA ILE A 703 8.29 15.07 -39.37
C ILE A 703 7.55 13.77 -39.70
N SER A 704 8.05 12.98 -40.66
CA SER A 704 7.40 11.76 -41.13
C SER A 704 7.32 10.65 -40.06
N LYS A 705 8.29 10.58 -39.15
CA LYS A 705 8.40 9.57 -38.09
C LYS A 705 8.78 10.20 -36.73
N PRO A 706 7.83 10.90 -36.09
CA PRO A 706 8.09 11.66 -34.86
C PRO A 706 8.41 10.78 -33.66
N CYS A 707 9.25 11.30 -32.77
CA CYS A 707 9.41 10.82 -31.39
C CYS A 707 8.57 11.70 -30.45
N ILE A 708 7.81 11.11 -29.54
CA ILE A 708 6.97 11.84 -28.58
C ILE A 708 7.55 11.73 -27.17
N VAL A 709 7.54 12.84 -26.42
CA VAL A 709 7.89 12.88 -25.00
C VAL A 709 6.79 13.61 -24.24
N ASN A 710 6.16 12.93 -23.29
CA ASN A 710 5.22 13.57 -22.37
C ASN A 710 5.99 14.17 -21.19
N LEU A 711 5.89 15.48 -21.00
CA LEU A 711 6.55 16.21 -19.91
C LEU A 711 5.70 16.15 -18.63
N ASP A 712 5.87 15.09 -17.84
CA ASP A 712 5.00 14.74 -16.70
C ASP A 712 5.67 14.78 -15.32
N THR A 713 6.97 15.12 -15.22
CA THR A 713 7.73 15.08 -13.95
C THR A 713 7.07 15.88 -12.83
N GLU A 714 6.59 17.10 -13.11
CA GLU A 714 5.92 17.95 -12.12
C GLU A 714 4.69 17.29 -11.50
N THR A 715 3.95 16.47 -12.27
CA THR A 715 2.75 15.80 -11.78
C THR A 715 3.04 14.68 -10.79
N THR A 716 4.29 14.24 -10.68
CA THR A 716 4.72 13.22 -9.73
C THR A 716 5.12 13.78 -8.37
N ILE A 717 5.42 15.08 -8.31
CA ILE A 717 5.87 15.80 -7.12
C ILE A 717 4.64 16.34 -6.35
N LYS A 718 4.64 16.19 -5.02
CA LYS A 718 3.56 16.63 -4.13
C LYS A 718 3.62 18.13 -3.83
N GLU A 719 2.49 18.71 -3.47
CA GLU A 719 2.44 20.04 -2.88
C GLU A 719 3.07 20.05 -1.47
N PRO A 720 3.73 21.15 -1.05
CA PRO A 720 3.96 22.41 -1.78
C PRO A 720 5.18 22.39 -2.71
N PHE A 721 5.90 21.27 -2.80
CA PHE A 721 7.17 21.18 -3.52
C PHE A 721 7.02 21.38 -5.03
N CYS A 722 5.91 20.95 -5.63
CA CYS A 722 5.68 21.11 -7.07
C CYS A 722 5.53 22.59 -7.49
N GLN A 723 5.12 23.48 -6.59
CA GLN A 723 5.03 24.93 -6.84
C GLN A 723 6.32 25.70 -6.56
N ASN A 724 7.30 25.07 -5.91
CA ASN A 724 8.54 25.72 -5.54
C ASN A 724 9.37 26.12 -6.77
N LEU A 725 9.84 27.38 -6.80
CA LEU A 725 10.57 27.94 -7.93
C LEU A 725 11.94 27.26 -8.18
N SER A 726 12.63 26.83 -7.12
CA SER A 726 13.92 26.13 -7.24
C SER A 726 13.74 24.78 -7.95
N ILE A 727 12.72 24.03 -7.52
CA ILE A 727 12.38 22.73 -8.10
C ILE A 727 11.89 22.90 -9.55
N LYS A 728 11.01 23.86 -9.84
CA LYS A 728 10.59 24.15 -11.23
C LYS A 728 11.76 24.46 -12.15
N LYS A 729 12.68 25.34 -11.72
CA LYS A 729 13.90 25.63 -12.48
C LYS A 729 14.74 24.38 -12.74
N SER A 730 14.88 23.50 -11.74
CA SER A 730 15.62 22.24 -11.87
C SER A 730 14.98 21.31 -12.92
N VAL A 731 13.64 21.26 -12.98
CA VAL A 731 12.88 20.48 -13.97
C VAL A 731 13.04 21.08 -15.37
N ILE A 732 12.88 22.40 -15.54
CA ILE A 732 13.03 23.08 -16.84
C ILE A 732 14.45 22.85 -17.41
N MET A 733 15.48 23.02 -16.60
CA MET A 733 16.86 22.77 -17.02
C MET A 733 17.08 21.31 -17.42
N SER A 734 16.51 20.38 -16.65
CA SER A 734 16.58 18.94 -16.94
C SER A 734 15.88 18.58 -18.25
N ARG A 735 14.71 19.18 -18.52
CA ARG A 735 13.98 19.01 -19.79
C ARG A 735 14.79 19.43 -20.99
N LYS A 736 15.46 20.59 -20.95
CA LYS A 736 16.33 21.05 -22.06
C LYS A 736 17.44 20.04 -22.36
N ARG A 737 18.14 19.55 -21.34
CA ARG A 737 19.17 18.49 -21.51
C ARG A 737 18.59 17.20 -22.06
N LEU A 738 17.41 16.79 -21.58
CA LEU A 738 16.74 15.57 -22.01
C LEU A 738 16.32 15.65 -23.49
N LEU A 739 15.68 16.73 -23.90
CA LEU A 739 15.25 16.97 -25.28
C LEU A 739 16.44 16.97 -26.23
N LYS A 740 17.53 17.67 -25.87
CA LYS A 740 18.78 17.63 -26.64
C LYS A 740 19.35 16.22 -26.79
N SER A 741 19.16 15.36 -25.79
CA SER A 741 19.60 13.97 -25.87
C SER A 741 18.75 13.15 -26.83
N PHE A 742 17.42 13.35 -26.84
CA PHE A 742 16.52 12.68 -27.79
C PHE A 742 16.82 12.98 -29.25
N THR A 743 17.25 14.20 -29.59
CA THR A 743 17.59 14.57 -30.98
C THR A 743 18.81 13.80 -31.51
N THR A 744 19.64 13.23 -30.63
CA THR A 744 20.78 12.39 -31.03
C THR A 744 20.40 10.98 -31.45
N PHE A 745 19.18 10.51 -31.12
CA PHE A 745 18.72 9.18 -31.48
C PHE A 745 18.59 9.03 -32.99
N TYR A 746 17.89 9.99 -33.61
CA TYR A 746 17.65 10.04 -35.05
C TYR A 746 17.83 11.49 -35.51
N PRO A 747 19.07 11.91 -35.82
CA PRO A 747 19.36 13.27 -36.24
C PRO A 747 18.46 13.72 -37.40
N GLY A 748 17.97 14.96 -37.33
CA GLY A 748 17.07 15.55 -38.34
C GLY A 748 15.63 15.04 -38.31
N ASN A 749 15.27 14.14 -37.38
CA ASN A 749 13.88 13.74 -37.13
C ASN A 749 13.30 14.56 -35.98
N ILE A 750 12.00 14.85 -36.04
CA ILE A 750 11.32 15.64 -35.02
C ILE A 750 11.16 14.90 -33.68
N VAL A 751 11.36 15.66 -32.59
CA VAL A 751 10.99 15.30 -31.22
C VAL A 751 9.87 16.24 -30.76
N LEU A 752 8.72 15.69 -30.38
CA LEU A 752 7.53 16.42 -29.95
C LEU A 752 7.35 16.33 -28.43
N PRO A 753 7.62 17.43 -27.70
CA PRO A 753 7.41 17.51 -26.26
C PRO A 753 5.98 17.95 -25.94
N PHE A 754 5.14 17.04 -25.45
CA PHE A 754 3.78 17.40 -25.02
C PHE A 754 3.73 17.84 -23.56
N ASN A 755 3.03 18.95 -23.32
CA ASN A 755 2.69 19.38 -21.98
C ASN A 755 1.47 18.60 -21.47
N ILE A 756 1.65 17.85 -20.38
CA ILE A 756 0.60 17.00 -19.81
C ILE A 756 -0.65 17.79 -19.36
N ASN A 757 -0.49 19.05 -18.94
CA ASN A 757 -1.61 19.90 -18.53
C ASN A 757 -2.50 20.27 -19.72
N LEU A 758 -1.92 20.53 -20.89
CA LEU A 758 -2.66 20.79 -22.13
C LEU A 758 -3.38 19.54 -22.64
N ILE A 759 -2.71 18.37 -22.57
CA ILE A 759 -3.36 17.11 -22.91
C ILE A 759 -4.56 16.87 -21.99
N ASN A 760 -4.38 16.98 -20.67
CA ASN A 760 -5.45 16.80 -19.69
C ASN A 760 -6.64 17.74 -19.98
N GLN A 761 -6.39 19.00 -20.34
CA GLN A 761 -7.45 19.95 -20.69
C GLN A 761 -8.22 19.55 -21.94
N THR A 762 -7.51 19.18 -23.01
CA THR A 762 -8.13 18.76 -24.28
C THR A 762 -9.02 17.53 -24.06
N ILE A 763 -8.55 16.58 -23.27
CA ILE A 763 -9.31 15.39 -22.90
C ILE A 763 -10.52 15.77 -22.04
N VAL A 764 -10.38 16.63 -21.02
CA VAL A 764 -11.50 17.11 -20.19
C VAL A 764 -12.57 17.81 -21.04
N LYS A 765 -12.18 18.69 -21.98
CA LYS A 765 -13.11 19.35 -22.91
C LYS A 765 -13.90 18.31 -23.74
N LYS A 766 -13.23 17.27 -24.25
CA LYS A 766 -13.86 16.18 -25.00
C LYS A 766 -14.82 15.35 -24.14
N ILE A 767 -14.41 14.98 -22.92
CA ILE A 767 -15.27 14.22 -21.99
C ILE A 767 -16.53 15.03 -21.64
N CYS A 768 -16.37 16.30 -21.28
CA CYS A 768 -17.49 17.18 -20.93
C CYS A 768 -18.47 17.33 -22.10
N LYS A 769 -17.96 17.44 -23.34
CA LYS A 769 -18.78 17.47 -24.56
C LYS A 769 -19.52 16.16 -24.81
N ILE A 770 -18.90 15.01 -24.56
CA ILE A 770 -19.54 13.68 -24.75
C ILE A 770 -20.57 13.40 -23.66
N ASN A 771 -20.37 13.95 -22.46
CA ASN A 771 -21.24 13.78 -21.31
C ASN A 771 -22.29 14.91 -21.17
N ASP A 772 -22.36 15.84 -22.14
CA ASP A 772 -23.27 16.99 -22.17
C ASP A 772 -23.26 17.85 -20.88
N VAL A 773 -22.07 18.07 -20.30
CA VAL A 773 -21.87 18.87 -19.08
C VAL A 773 -20.89 20.03 -19.30
N PRO A 774 -20.99 21.13 -18.52
CA PRO A 774 -20.03 22.23 -18.63
C PRO A 774 -18.66 21.83 -18.07
N THR A 775 -17.61 22.44 -18.64
CA THR A 775 -16.20 22.25 -18.21
C THR A 775 -15.87 22.93 -16.89
N LYS A 776 -16.79 23.73 -16.33
CA LYS A 776 -16.66 24.37 -15.01
C LYS A 776 -17.55 23.64 -13.99
N PRO A 777 -17.08 23.40 -12.75
CA PRO A 777 -17.91 22.80 -11.71
C PRO A 777 -19.16 23.64 -11.43
N LEU A 778 -20.33 22.99 -11.39
CA LEU A 778 -21.58 23.65 -11.03
C LEU A 778 -21.71 23.78 -9.50
N THR A 779 -22.33 24.88 -9.04
CA THR A 779 -22.58 25.16 -7.61
C THR A 779 -23.64 24.23 -7.03
N VAL A 780 -24.64 23.84 -7.84
CA VAL A 780 -25.47 22.64 -7.62
C VAL A 780 -24.90 21.55 -8.51
N ARG A 781 -24.38 20.48 -7.90
CA ARG A 781 -23.73 19.39 -8.63
C ARG A 781 -24.77 18.58 -9.40
N ASP A 782 -24.98 18.94 -10.66
CA ASP A 782 -25.65 18.07 -11.62
C ASP A 782 -24.58 17.24 -12.35
N LEU A 783 -24.70 15.91 -12.28
CA LEU A 783 -23.71 14.98 -12.83
C LEU A 783 -24.23 14.44 -14.16
N GLY A 784 -23.36 14.41 -15.18
CA GLY A 784 -23.72 13.80 -16.46
C GLY A 784 -23.94 12.29 -16.37
N GLY A 785 -24.61 11.72 -17.38
CA GLY A 785 -25.02 10.30 -17.41
C GLY A 785 -23.90 9.29 -17.67
N LEU A 786 -22.68 9.75 -17.98
CA LEU A 786 -21.51 8.91 -18.26
C LEU A 786 -20.48 8.95 -17.13
N MET A 787 -19.71 7.88 -17.04
CA MET A 787 -18.63 7.70 -16.08
C MET A 787 -17.27 7.78 -16.78
N CYS A 788 -16.36 8.58 -16.23
CA CYS A 788 -14.98 8.72 -16.67
C CYS A 788 -14.11 7.68 -15.95
N VAL A 789 -13.44 6.80 -16.70
CA VAL A 789 -12.55 5.76 -16.16
C VAL A 789 -11.14 5.89 -16.74
N PRO A 790 -10.26 6.65 -16.07
CA PRO A 790 -8.84 6.67 -16.40
C PRO A 790 -8.18 5.34 -16.03
N PHE A 791 -7.51 4.69 -16.98
CA PHE A 791 -6.74 3.46 -16.76
C PHE A 791 -5.26 3.60 -17.14
N GLY A 792 -4.86 4.77 -17.66
CA GLY A 792 -3.48 5.21 -17.82
C GLY A 792 -3.05 6.26 -16.78
N LYS A 793 -1.97 6.99 -17.07
CA LYS A 793 -1.43 8.06 -16.19
C LYS A 793 -2.14 9.41 -16.34
N ILE A 794 -2.72 9.66 -17.50
CA ILE A 794 -3.53 10.85 -17.79
C ILE A 794 -4.77 10.88 -16.88
N LEU A 795 -5.10 12.05 -16.34
CA LEU A 795 -6.21 12.25 -15.39
C LEU A 795 -6.18 11.35 -14.15
N HIS A 796 -5.06 10.68 -13.86
CA HIS A 796 -4.92 9.81 -12.69
C HIS A 796 -5.02 10.63 -11.41
N LYS A 797 -5.85 10.19 -10.44
CA LYS A 797 -6.15 10.93 -9.19
C LYS A 797 -6.77 12.32 -9.37
N MET A 798 -7.25 12.66 -10.56
CA MET A 798 -7.99 13.90 -10.82
C MET A 798 -9.50 13.62 -10.93
N VAL A 799 -10.31 14.67 -10.78
CA VAL A 799 -11.76 14.61 -11.02
C VAL A 799 -12.11 15.47 -12.23
N VAL A 800 -12.83 14.87 -13.17
CA VAL A 800 -13.42 15.61 -14.30
C VAL A 800 -14.65 16.39 -13.79
N PRO A 801 -14.78 17.69 -14.10
CA PRO A 801 -15.93 18.50 -13.70
C PRO A 801 -17.27 17.83 -14.07
N ASN A 802 -18.22 17.85 -13.12
CA ASN A 802 -19.59 17.36 -13.29
C ASN A 802 -19.70 15.91 -13.84
N THR A 803 -18.68 15.08 -13.64
CA THR A 803 -18.60 13.72 -14.18
C THR A 803 -18.07 12.76 -13.10
N VAL A 804 -18.75 11.61 -12.91
CA VAL A 804 -18.27 10.56 -12.00
C VAL A 804 -16.94 10.03 -12.52
N THR A 805 -15.88 10.17 -11.73
CA THR A 805 -14.50 9.82 -12.14
C THR A 805 -13.89 8.77 -11.22
N LYS A 806 -13.73 7.53 -11.70
CA LYS A 806 -13.09 6.44 -10.95
C LYS A 806 -11.98 5.81 -11.79
N SER A 807 -10.76 5.84 -11.26
CA SER A 807 -9.60 5.29 -11.95
C SER A 807 -9.53 3.77 -11.82
N LEU A 808 -9.08 3.12 -12.89
CA LEU A 808 -8.66 1.73 -12.91
C LEU A 808 -7.13 1.72 -12.78
N HIS A 809 -6.64 1.22 -11.65
CA HIS A 809 -5.24 1.25 -11.28
C HIS A 809 -4.48 0.11 -11.97
N THR A 810 -4.01 0.37 -13.19
CA THR A 810 -3.13 -0.54 -13.94
C THR A 810 -1.66 -0.20 -13.73
N GLU A 811 -0.79 -1.20 -13.86
CA GLU A 811 0.65 -1.04 -13.86
C GLU A 811 1.29 -2.01 -14.84
N LYS A 812 2.40 -1.59 -15.45
CA LYS A 812 3.23 -2.46 -16.27
C LYS A 812 4.29 -3.11 -15.38
N ILE A 813 4.18 -4.41 -15.20
CA ILE A 813 5.04 -5.19 -14.30
C ILE A 813 5.97 -6.08 -15.12
N PHE A 814 7.26 -5.85 -14.98
CA PHE A 814 8.29 -6.71 -15.60
C PHE A 814 8.52 -7.98 -14.80
N ALA A 815 8.88 -9.05 -15.51
CA ALA A 815 9.48 -10.23 -14.89
C ALA A 815 10.90 -9.91 -14.42
N SER A 816 11.40 -10.63 -13.42
CA SER A 816 12.73 -10.42 -12.85
C SER A 816 13.88 -10.60 -13.85
N ASP A 817 13.64 -11.31 -14.96
CA ASP A 817 14.60 -11.51 -16.05
C ASP A 817 14.58 -10.41 -17.12
N MET A 818 13.64 -9.45 -17.01
CA MET A 818 13.39 -8.35 -17.95
C MET A 818 13.04 -8.76 -19.39
N LYS A 819 12.83 -10.05 -19.66
CA LYS A 819 12.51 -10.54 -21.02
C LYS A 819 11.03 -10.39 -21.36
N SER A 820 10.19 -10.32 -20.34
CA SER A 820 8.74 -10.21 -20.48
C SER A 820 8.15 -9.23 -19.47
N PHE A 821 6.98 -8.72 -19.78
CA PHE A 821 6.17 -7.92 -18.88
C PHE A 821 4.70 -8.30 -19.03
N LYS A 822 3.92 -8.00 -17.99
CA LYS A 822 2.45 -8.10 -18.00
C LYS A 822 1.84 -6.78 -17.55
N ILE A 823 0.61 -6.51 -17.99
CA ILE A 823 -0.22 -5.48 -17.38
C ILE A 823 -1.00 -6.13 -16.25
N ASP A 824 -0.90 -5.58 -15.04
CA ASP A 824 -1.60 -6.08 -13.85
C ASP A 824 -2.09 -4.91 -12.99
N ALA A 825 -2.72 -5.20 -11.85
CA ALA A 825 -3.10 -4.19 -10.88
C ALA A 825 -1.87 -3.49 -10.28
N PHE A 826 -1.97 -2.18 -10.05
CA PHE A 826 -0.96 -1.44 -9.31
C PHE A 826 -0.76 -2.06 -7.91
N PRO A 827 0.48 -2.14 -7.38
CA PRO A 827 0.74 -2.75 -6.08
C PRO A 827 -0.20 -2.24 -4.96
N ASN A 828 -0.70 -3.17 -4.15
CA ASN A 828 -1.63 -2.93 -3.03
C ASN A 828 -3.05 -2.45 -3.42
N TYR A 829 -3.41 -2.39 -4.71
CA TYR A 829 -4.79 -2.23 -5.16
C TYR A 829 -5.48 -3.58 -5.40
N MET A 830 -6.80 -3.55 -5.57
CA MET A 830 -7.60 -4.72 -5.95
C MET A 830 -7.15 -5.28 -7.31
N SER A 831 -7.38 -6.57 -7.53
CA SER A 831 -7.17 -7.20 -8.84
C SER A 831 -7.92 -6.45 -9.94
N LEU A 832 -7.40 -6.49 -11.18
CA LEU A 832 -8.06 -5.83 -12.32
C LEU A 832 -9.51 -6.31 -12.50
N GLU A 833 -9.76 -7.60 -12.25
CA GLU A 833 -11.10 -8.17 -12.28
C GLU A 833 -12.04 -7.56 -11.24
N ASN A 834 -11.60 -7.43 -9.98
CA ASN A 834 -12.41 -6.82 -8.92
C ASN A 834 -12.64 -5.32 -9.17
N GLN A 835 -11.65 -4.62 -9.73
CA GLN A 835 -11.83 -3.22 -10.16
C GLN A 835 -12.89 -3.08 -11.27
N VAL A 836 -12.93 -4.01 -12.22
CA VAL A 836 -13.96 -4.03 -13.29
C VAL A 836 -15.35 -4.34 -12.73
N LYS A 837 -15.48 -5.30 -11.80
CA LYS A 837 -16.75 -5.56 -11.11
C LYS A 837 -17.23 -4.31 -10.36
N MET A 838 -16.34 -3.58 -9.69
CA MET A 838 -16.67 -2.34 -9.00
C MET A 838 -17.14 -1.24 -9.97
N ILE A 839 -16.54 -1.12 -11.16
CA ILE A 839 -17.04 -0.22 -12.21
C ILE A 839 -18.44 -0.64 -12.67
N ARG A 840 -18.70 -1.95 -12.83
CA ARG A 840 -20.03 -2.47 -13.19
C ARG A 840 -21.10 -2.05 -12.18
N SER A 841 -20.78 -2.06 -10.89
CA SER A 841 -21.68 -1.66 -9.79
C SER A 841 -22.13 -0.20 -9.81
N PHE A 842 -21.51 0.69 -10.61
CA PHE A 842 -22.06 2.03 -10.85
C PHE A 842 -23.28 2.02 -11.78
N ASP A 843 -23.46 0.96 -12.59
CA ASP A 843 -24.47 0.83 -13.65
C ASP A 843 -24.55 2.05 -14.58
N MET A 844 -23.38 2.54 -15.00
CA MET A 844 -23.25 3.68 -15.91
C MET A 844 -22.42 3.29 -17.15
N PRO A 845 -22.71 3.85 -18.33
CA PRO A 845 -21.82 3.74 -19.47
C PRO A 845 -20.50 4.48 -19.22
N VAL A 846 -19.42 3.94 -19.76
CA VAL A 846 -18.04 4.33 -19.43
C VAL A 846 -17.33 4.99 -20.62
N VAL A 847 -16.61 6.07 -20.34
CA VAL A 847 -15.58 6.65 -21.21
C VAL A 847 -14.21 6.27 -20.65
N LEU A 848 -13.45 5.48 -21.41
CA LEU A 848 -12.14 4.98 -21.01
C LEU A 848 -11.03 5.99 -21.39
N ILE A 849 -10.09 6.26 -20.49
CA ILE A 849 -8.97 7.19 -20.75
C ILE A 849 -7.61 6.54 -20.55
N ASP A 850 -6.74 6.65 -21.57
CA ASP A 850 -5.34 6.18 -21.53
C ASP A 850 -4.36 7.32 -21.86
N ASP A 851 -3.08 7.09 -21.55
CA ASP A 851 -1.99 7.99 -21.94
C ASP A 851 -1.75 7.98 -23.45
N TYR A 852 -1.71 6.81 -24.07
CA TYR A 852 -1.56 6.64 -25.51
C TYR A 852 -2.12 5.31 -26.02
N LEU A 853 -2.40 5.24 -27.32
CA LEU A 853 -2.75 3.99 -28.00
C LEU A 853 -1.82 3.74 -29.21
N HIS A 854 -0.90 2.79 -29.03
CA HIS A 854 0.01 2.33 -30.09
C HIS A 854 0.01 0.80 -30.23
N LYS A 855 0.51 0.07 -29.22
CA LYS A 855 0.48 -1.42 -29.22
C LYS A 855 -0.72 -2.01 -28.48
N GLY A 856 -1.43 -1.19 -27.71
CA GLY A 856 -2.67 -1.53 -27.02
C GLY A 856 -2.51 -2.56 -25.90
N TYR A 857 -1.35 -2.65 -25.23
CA TYR A 857 -1.12 -3.68 -24.20
C TYR A 857 -2.15 -3.63 -23.06
N ARG A 858 -2.47 -2.43 -22.53
CA ARG A 858 -3.46 -2.26 -21.47
C ARG A 858 -4.86 -2.64 -21.93
N ILE A 859 -5.33 -2.06 -23.05
CA ILE A 859 -6.68 -2.34 -23.55
C ILE A 859 -6.86 -3.81 -23.95
N LYS A 860 -5.86 -4.46 -24.54
CA LYS A 860 -5.91 -5.91 -24.85
C LYS A 860 -6.05 -6.78 -23.60
N THR A 861 -5.51 -6.34 -22.47
CA THR A 861 -5.62 -7.05 -21.18
C THR A 861 -6.97 -6.81 -20.52
N LEU A 862 -7.51 -5.60 -20.64
CA LEU A 862 -8.78 -5.21 -20.00
C LEU A 862 -10.03 -5.59 -20.81
N GLU A 863 -9.96 -5.61 -22.14
CA GLU A 863 -11.11 -5.88 -23.01
C GLU A 863 -11.80 -7.22 -22.71
N PRO A 864 -11.09 -8.35 -22.47
CA PRO A 864 -11.73 -9.59 -22.05
C PRO A 864 -12.53 -9.47 -20.74
N LEU A 865 -12.04 -8.67 -19.79
CA LEU A 865 -12.73 -8.42 -18.52
C LEU A 865 -13.97 -7.54 -18.74
N PHE A 866 -13.86 -6.49 -19.58
CA PHE A 866 -14.99 -5.64 -19.92
C PHE A 866 -16.10 -6.42 -20.62
N LYS A 867 -15.76 -7.36 -21.52
CA LYS A 867 -16.72 -8.26 -22.16
C LYS A 867 -17.33 -9.25 -21.16
N LYS A 868 -16.51 -9.85 -20.27
CA LYS A 868 -16.98 -10.80 -19.25
C LYS A 868 -18.02 -10.20 -18.31
N TYR A 869 -17.88 -8.93 -17.94
CA TYR A 869 -18.76 -8.23 -16.99
C TYR A 869 -19.75 -7.25 -17.64
N ASP A 870 -19.89 -7.28 -18.97
CA ASP A 870 -20.82 -6.45 -19.74
C ASP A 870 -20.70 -4.94 -19.43
N ILE A 871 -19.46 -4.42 -19.47
CA ILE A 871 -19.23 -2.98 -19.30
C ILE A 871 -19.61 -2.24 -20.59
N LYS A 872 -20.56 -1.31 -20.47
CA LYS A 872 -21.02 -0.46 -21.58
C LYS A 872 -20.01 0.65 -21.89
N ILE A 873 -19.01 0.36 -22.71
CA ILE A 873 -18.02 1.36 -23.13
C ILE A 873 -18.59 2.22 -24.27
N LYS A 874 -18.71 3.53 -24.04
CA LYS A 874 -19.21 4.49 -25.04
C LYS A 874 -18.12 4.94 -26.00
N LYS A 875 -16.93 5.27 -25.48
CA LYS A 875 -15.79 5.76 -26.26
C LYS A 875 -14.48 5.59 -25.49
N ILE A 876 -13.36 5.47 -26.20
CA ILE A 876 -12.00 5.53 -25.65
C ILE A 876 -11.40 6.90 -26.03
N ILE A 877 -10.79 7.61 -25.09
CA ILE A 877 -10.11 8.88 -25.35
C ILE A 877 -8.67 8.77 -24.87
N VAL A 878 -7.69 9.04 -25.73
CA VAL A 878 -6.27 8.94 -25.37
C VAL A 878 -5.53 10.27 -25.54
N GLY A 879 -4.40 10.43 -24.86
CA GLY A 879 -3.51 11.58 -25.10
C GLY A 879 -2.98 11.58 -26.53
N ALA A 880 -2.24 10.53 -26.88
CA ALA A 880 -1.69 10.34 -28.24
C ALA A 880 -2.21 9.05 -28.89
N LEU A 881 -2.71 9.15 -30.13
CA LEU A 881 -3.17 8.01 -30.92
C LEU A 881 -2.28 7.81 -32.15
N SER A 882 -1.80 6.60 -32.38
CA SER A 882 -1.08 6.25 -33.61
C SER A 882 -1.94 5.53 -34.63
N GLY A 883 -1.45 5.39 -35.87
CA GLY A 883 -2.15 4.64 -36.93
C GLY A 883 -2.42 3.19 -36.51
N SER A 884 -1.40 2.48 -36.03
CA SER A 884 -1.55 1.12 -35.48
C SER A 884 -2.49 1.07 -34.27
N GLY A 885 -2.53 2.14 -33.47
CA GLY A 885 -3.49 2.25 -32.36
C GLY A 885 -4.94 2.34 -32.83
N LYS A 886 -5.19 3.11 -33.89
CA LYS A 886 -6.51 3.25 -34.53
C LYS A 886 -6.96 1.93 -35.16
N GLU A 887 -6.03 1.18 -35.78
CA GLU A 887 -6.30 -0.18 -36.26
C GLU A 887 -6.71 -1.11 -35.11
N ILE A 888 -5.99 -1.09 -33.98
CA ILE A 888 -6.36 -1.89 -32.80
C ILE A 888 -7.77 -1.53 -32.30
N ALA A 889 -8.11 -0.25 -32.18
CA ALA A 889 -9.44 0.17 -31.76
C ALA A 889 -10.53 -0.34 -32.72
N THR A 890 -10.26 -0.32 -34.03
CA THR A 890 -11.16 -0.84 -35.07
C THR A 890 -11.33 -2.36 -34.95
N ILE A 891 -10.24 -3.11 -34.71
CA ILE A 891 -10.28 -4.57 -34.49
C ILE A 891 -11.10 -4.92 -33.24
N LEU A 892 -11.04 -4.09 -32.20
CA LEU A 892 -11.80 -4.27 -30.97
C LEU A 892 -13.25 -3.78 -31.07
N ASP A 893 -13.66 -3.21 -32.21
CA ASP A 893 -14.97 -2.57 -32.42
C ASP A 893 -15.25 -1.47 -31.37
N ARG A 894 -14.28 -0.58 -31.16
CA ARG A 894 -14.35 0.53 -30.20
C ARG A 894 -14.11 1.87 -30.89
N ASP A 895 -14.99 2.83 -30.63
CA ASP A 895 -14.80 4.22 -31.05
C ASP A 895 -13.69 4.88 -30.21
N VAL A 896 -12.75 5.54 -30.89
CA VAL A 896 -11.57 6.16 -30.26
C VAL A 896 -11.43 7.62 -30.67
N ASP A 897 -11.16 8.47 -29.68
CA ASP A 897 -10.77 9.86 -29.83
C ASP A 897 -9.37 10.08 -29.24
N CYS A 898 -8.75 11.20 -29.59
CA CYS A 898 -7.45 11.57 -29.03
C CYS A 898 -7.29 13.08 -28.87
N ALA A 899 -6.32 13.49 -28.04
CA ALA A 899 -5.85 14.88 -28.04
C ALA A 899 -4.97 15.15 -29.27
N HIS A 900 -4.00 14.26 -29.56
CA HIS A 900 -3.14 14.35 -30.74
C HIS A 900 -3.10 13.04 -31.53
N PHE A 901 -3.30 13.11 -32.84
CA PHE A 901 -3.19 11.96 -33.74
C PHE A 901 -1.84 11.99 -34.47
N ILE A 902 -1.02 10.97 -34.25
CA ILE A 902 0.35 10.85 -34.76
C ILE A 902 0.49 9.51 -35.50
N PRO A 903 0.12 9.45 -36.80
CA PRO A 903 -0.04 8.20 -37.54
C PRO A 903 1.20 7.29 -37.49
N ASN A 904 2.37 7.86 -37.78
CA ASN A 904 3.64 7.16 -37.96
C ASN A 904 4.57 7.32 -36.75
N LEU A 905 4.03 7.14 -35.54
CA LEU A 905 4.79 7.24 -34.29
C LEU A 905 6.00 6.28 -34.27
N ARG A 906 7.19 6.82 -34.01
CA ARG A 906 8.43 6.02 -33.94
C ARG A 906 8.74 5.54 -32.53
N LEU A 907 8.81 6.47 -31.58
CA LEU A 907 9.11 6.21 -30.17
C LEU A 907 8.25 7.12 -29.29
N TRP A 908 7.99 6.67 -28.07
CA TRP A 908 7.23 7.40 -27.06
C TRP A 908 7.87 7.21 -25.69
N PHE A 909 7.93 8.29 -24.92
CA PHE A 909 8.48 8.32 -23.57
C PHE A 909 7.60 9.17 -22.65
N ASN A 910 7.51 8.77 -21.38
CA ASN A 910 7.14 9.67 -20.29
C ASN A 910 8.42 10.16 -19.61
N GLU A 911 8.52 11.46 -19.38
CA GLU A 911 9.68 12.10 -18.75
C GLU A 911 10.02 11.46 -17.38
N SER A 912 9.00 11.28 -16.54
CA SER A 912 9.15 10.72 -15.18
C SER A 912 9.67 9.29 -15.14
N GLU A 913 9.36 8.45 -16.14
CA GLU A 913 9.80 7.05 -16.20
C GLU A 913 11.30 6.90 -16.44
N LEU A 914 11.95 7.95 -16.93
CA LEU A 914 13.38 7.97 -17.21
C LEU A 914 14.21 8.38 -15.99
N PHE A 915 13.58 8.87 -14.92
CA PHE A 915 14.26 9.38 -13.74
C PHE A 915 14.17 8.40 -12.56
N PRO A 916 15.25 7.67 -12.23
CA PRO A 916 15.27 6.75 -11.09
C PRO A 916 14.91 7.45 -9.78
N PHE A 917 14.21 6.74 -8.88
CA PHE A 917 13.64 7.24 -7.63
C PHE A 917 12.49 8.26 -7.76
N ILE A 918 12.21 8.77 -8.97
CA ILE A 918 11.05 9.63 -9.26
C ILE A 918 9.96 8.80 -9.93
N GLY A 919 10.31 8.07 -10.99
CA GLY A 919 9.41 7.19 -11.74
C GLY A 919 10.08 5.91 -12.21
N GLY A 920 9.37 5.14 -13.04
CA GLY A 920 9.83 3.86 -13.60
C GLY A 920 8.69 2.84 -13.72
N ASP A 921 8.92 1.74 -14.42
CA ASP A 921 7.98 0.61 -14.52
C ASP A 921 8.14 -0.31 -13.30
N ALA A 922 7.09 -1.00 -12.87
CA ALA A 922 7.16 -1.88 -11.69
C ALA A 922 7.86 -3.21 -12.01
N LEU A 923 8.44 -3.85 -10.99
CA LEU A 923 9.09 -5.16 -11.12
C LEU A 923 8.47 -6.21 -10.20
N SER A 924 8.22 -7.39 -10.75
CA SER A 924 7.78 -8.56 -9.98
C SER A 924 8.97 -9.27 -9.33
N ARG A 925 9.00 -9.31 -7.99
CA ARG A 925 9.92 -10.12 -7.17
C ARG A 925 9.13 -10.90 -6.12
N LYS A 926 9.71 -11.99 -5.60
CA LYS A 926 9.08 -12.84 -4.57
C LYS A 926 8.96 -12.14 -3.21
N ILE A 927 9.93 -11.30 -2.87
CA ILE A 927 9.98 -10.56 -1.61
C ILE A 927 9.17 -9.27 -1.77
N ARG A 928 8.31 -8.97 -0.78
CA ARG A 928 7.50 -7.74 -0.74
C ARG A 928 8.41 -6.51 -0.72
N SER A 929 7.91 -5.43 -1.29
CA SER A 929 8.57 -4.12 -1.25
C SER A 929 8.72 -3.58 0.17
N GLN A 930 9.69 -2.69 0.36
CA GLN A 930 9.93 -2.03 1.64
C GLN A 930 8.89 -0.93 1.88
N GLY A 931 7.80 -1.26 2.59
CA GLY A 931 6.72 -0.31 2.90
C GLY A 931 5.92 0.12 1.66
N ASN A 932 5.60 1.42 1.57
CA ASN A 932 4.90 2.04 0.43
C ASN A 932 5.80 2.27 -0.81
N LEU A 933 7.09 1.93 -0.74
CA LEU A 933 7.99 2.07 -1.88
C LEU A 933 7.68 1.01 -2.94
N VAL A 934 7.57 1.40 -4.20
CA VAL A 934 7.38 0.45 -5.30
C VAL A 934 8.73 0.14 -5.93
N ARG A 935 9.11 -1.15 -5.94
CA ARG A 935 10.31 -1.60 -6.65
C ARG A 935 10.10 -1.42 -8.14
N SER A 936 11.08 -0.80 -8.80
CA SER A 936 10.94 -0.31 -10.16
C SER A 936 12.18 -0.57 -11.01
N ILE A 937 11.99 -0.43 -12.31
CA ILE A 937 13.06 -0.39 -13.29
C ILE A 937 12.92 0.87 -14.16
N ASN A 938 14.05 1.41 -14.58
CA ASN A 938 14.12 2.47 -15.55
C ASN A 938 14.82 1.90 -16.79
N LEU A 939 14.27 2.15 -17.98
CA LEU A 939 14.82 1.66 -19.25
C LEU A 939 16.02 2.53 -19.71
N ILE A 940 17.01 2.65 -18.83
CA ILE A 940 18.28 3.35 -19.02
C ILE A 940 19.40 2.56 -18.33
N LEU A 941 20.63 2.73 -18.81
CA LEU A 941 21.81 2.16 -18.16
C LEU A 941 22.11 2.90 -16.83
N PRO A 942 22.68 2.22 -15.82
CA PRO A 942 23.12 0.82 -15.80
C PRO A 942 21.99 -0.15 -15.41
N TYR A 943 20.78 0.35 -15.16
CA TYR A 943 19.67 -0.46 -14.63
C TYR A 943 19.09 -1.43 -15.65
N THR A 944 18.77 -0.98 -16.87
CA THR A 944 18.21 -1.83 -17.92
C THR A 944 18.51 -1.26 -19.30
N PHE A 945 18.92 -2.12 -20.23
CA PHE A 945 19.15 -1.72 -21.62
C PHE A 945 17.83 -1.48 -22.37
N PRO A 946 17.61 -0.31 -23.00
CA PRO A 946 16.37 0.00 -23.71
C PRO A 946 16.29 -0.68 -25.09
N SER A 947 15.98 -1.98 -25.09
CA SER A 947 15.94 -2.82 -26.30
C SER A 947 14.88 -2.42 -27.36
N PHE A 948 13.89 -1.60 -26.98
CA PHE A 948 12.88 -1.09 -27.89
C PHE A 948 13.40 0.02 -28.81
N ILE A 949 14.52 0.64 -28.45
CA ILE A 949 15.20 1.66 -29.26
C ILE A 949 16.10 0.94 -30.28
N LYS A 950 15.78 1.04 -31.57
CA LYS A 950 16.45 0.28 -32.64
C LYS A 950 17.35 1.17 -33.49
N ASN A 951 18.42 0.57 -34.02
CA ASN A 951 19.37 1.19 -34.97
C ASN A 951 20.11 2.42 -34.40
N ILE A 952 20.56 2.33 -33.15
CA ILE A 952 21.28 3.41 -32.45
C ILE A 952 22.58 2.85 -31.88
N SER A 953 23.64 3.67 -31.87
CA SER A 953 24.93 3.27 -31.29
C SER A 953 24.83 3.11 -29.76
N GLY A 954 25.59 2.15 -29.21
CA GLY A 954 25.70 1.97 -27.76
C GLY A 954 26.19 3.23 -27.03
N LYS A 955 27.06 4.03 -27.67
CA LYS A 955 27.53 5.33 -27.17
C LYS A 955 26.39 6.34 -27.01
N THR A 956 25.46 6.41 -27.95
CA THR A 956 24.30 7.30 -27.86
C THR A 956 23.38 6.88 -26.70
N ILE A 957 23.14 5.57 -26.54
CA ILE A 957 22.33 5.03 -25.43
C ILE A 957 23.00 5.31 -24.08
N TYR A 958 24.32 5.17 -24.00
CA TYR A 958 25.10 5.51 -22.82
C TYR A 958 24.95 7.00 -22.46
N ASN A 959 25.19 7.91 -23.41
CA ASN A 959 25.08 9.36 -23.19
C ASN A 959 23.66 9.76 -22.78
N PHE A 960 22.64 9.15 -23.40
CA PHE A 960 21.24 9.36 -23.02
C PHE A 960 20.96 8.92 -21.59
N SER A 961 21.46 7.75 -21.20
CA SER A 961 21.30 7.23 -19.84
C SER A 961 22.02 8.11 -18.81
N GLU A 962 23.22 8.61 -19.13
CA GLU A 962 23.97 9.54 -18.28
C GLU A 962 23.18 10.84 -18.05
N VAL A 963 22.64 11.43 -19.11
CA VAL A 963 21.78 12.62 -19.02
C VAL A 963 20.55 12.37 -18.15
N CYS A 964 19.90 11.21 -18.27
CA CYS A 964 18.73 10.87 -17.44
C CYS A 964 19.08 10.77 -15.95
N ILE A 965 20.21 10.15 -15.60
CA ILE A 965 20.67 10.05 -14.21
C ILE A 965 21.07 11.42 -13.66
N GLU A 966 21.79 12.24 -14.43
CA GLU A 966 22.19 13.58 -14.01
C GLU A 966 20.99 14.53 -13.83
N ASN A 967 19.98 14.39 -14.69
CA ASN A 967 18.71 15.10 -14.54
C ASN A 967 17.96 14.69 -13.27
N ALA A 968 17.84 13.39 -13.03
CA ALA A 968 17.23 12.88 -11.80
C ALA A 968 17.98 13.35 -10.54
N LEU A 969 19.32 13.37 -10.55
CA LEU A 969 20.13 13.95 -9.48
C LEU A 969 19.84 15.44 -9.26
N THR A 970 19.77 16.21 -10.34
CA THR A 970 19.50 17.65 -10.27
C THR A 970 18.15 17.94 -9.61
N ILE A 971 17.12 17.16 -9.94
CA ILE A 971 15.78 17.31 -9.37
C ILE A 971 15.75 16.82 -7.91
N LEU A 972 16.37 15.67 -7.63
CA LEU A 972 16.42 15.11 -6.27
C LEU A 972 17.22 15.99 -5.32
N ASP A 973 18.37 16.53 -5.72
CA ASP A 973 19.16 17.43 -4.89
C ASP A 973 18.35 18.70 -4.55
N ALA A 974 17.65 19.29 -5.53
CA ALA A 974 16.75 20.42 -5.28
C ALA A 974 15.59 20.07 -4.33
N LEU A 975 15.01 18.86 -4.46
CA LEU A 975 13.97 18.38 -3.55
C LEU A 975 14.51 18.13 -2.15
N GLU A 976 15.70 17.55 -2.02
CA GLU A 976 16.36 17.26 -0.75
C GLU A 976 16.69 18.57 0.01
N ASP A 977 17.20 19.59 -0.70
CA ASP A 977 17.51 20.90 -0.14
C ASP A 977 16.25 21.66 0.34
N GLU A 978 15.22 21.74 -0.51
CA GLU A 978 13.96 22.41 -0.16
C GLU A 978 13.20 21.67 0.95
N TYR A 979 13.23 20.33 0.92
CA TYR A 979 12.67 19.52 2.00
C TYR A 979 13.41 19.75 3.32
N GLN A 980 14.75 19.79 3.30
CA GLN A 980 15.52 20.09 4.51
C GLN A 980 15.24 21.50 5.04
N SER A 981 15.06 22.48 4.15
CA SER A 981 14.71 23.86 4.51
C SER A 981 13.33 23.94 5.18
N ILE A 982 12.32 23.27 4.61
CA ILE A 982 10.93 23.33 5.11
C ILE A 982 10.74 22.46 6.36
N GLN A 983 11.32 21.25 6.36
CA GLN A 983 11.04 20.22 7.37
C GLN A 983 12.11 20.12 8.45
N GLN A 984 13.23 20.84 8.30
CA GLN A 984 14.37 20.82 9.23
C GLN A 984 14.95 19.41 9.47
N ARG A 985 14.75 18.49 8.51
CA ARG A 985 15.27 17.12 8.53
C ARG A 985 15.60 16.65 7.11
N LYS A 986 16.50 15.68 6.99
CA LYS A 986 16.93 15.15 5.67
C LYS A 986 15.83 14.32 5.00
N LEU A 987 15.70 14.46 3.69
CA LEU A 987 14.86 13.59 2.87
C LEU A 987 15.57 12.26 2.66
N THR A 988 15.07 11.21 3.31
CA THR A 988 15.58 9.84 3.18
C THR A 988 14.61 9.00 2.34
N LEU A 989 15.03 7.81 1.89
CA LEU A 989 14.12 6.88 1.19
C LEU A 989 12.84 6.58 1.99
N ARG A 990 12.93 6.50 3.33
CA ARG A 990 11.77 6.35 4.22
C ARG A 990 10.74 7.47 4.05
N HIS A 991 11.20 8.69 3.83
CA HIS A 991 10.35 9.89 3.71
C HIS A 991 10.11 10.31 2.26
N LEU A 992 10.54 9.51 1.27
CA LEU A 992 10.33 9.83 -0.15
C LEU A 992 8.84 9.98 -0.49
N GLY A 993 8.00 9.22 0.23
CA GLY A 993 6.54 9.33 0.16
C GLY A 993 6.00 10.72 0.54
N GLU A 994 6.72 11.57 1.28
CA GLU A 994 6.28 12.93 1.60
C GLU A 994 6.38 13.91 0.42
N VAL A 995 7.21 13.57 -0.57
CA VAL A 995 7.54 14.45 -1.70
C VAL A 995 7.05 13.88 -3.03
N ILE A 996 7.01 12.55 -3.19
CA ILE A 996 6.62 11.88 -4.43
C ILE A 996 5.29 11.13 -4.25
N ILE A 997 4.39 11.21 -5.23
CA ILE A 997 3.05 10.59 -5.18
C ILE A 997 3.11 9.05 -5.14
N TYR A 998 4.02 8.45 -5.90
CA TYR A 998 4.27 7.01 -5.92
C TYR A 998 5.78 6.80 -5.76
N PRO A 999 6.29 6.76 -4.53
CA PRO A 999 7.71 6.70 -4.31
C PRO A 999 8.24 5.35 -4.82
N ARG A 1000 9.29 5.42 -5.65
CA ARG A 1000 9.87 4.26 -6.34
C ARG A 1000 11.34 4.12 -6.00
N TYR A 1001 11.87 2.91 -6.17
CA TYR A 1001 13.31 2.66 -6.08
C TYR A 1001 13.75 1.65 -7.15
N PRO A 1002 14.94 1.81 -7.75
CA PRO A 1002 15.46 0.86 -8.73
C PRO A 1002 15.74 -0.52 -8.12
N ASP A 1003 15.51 -1.60 -8.85
CA ASP A 1003 15.87 -2.95 -8.41
C ASP A 1003 17.41 -3.14 -8.32
N GLN A 1004 17.87 -3.78 -7.24
CA GLN A 1004 19.28 -4.20 -7.05
C GLN A 1004 19.44 -5.73 -6.98
N GLY A 1005 18.35 -6.49 -7.16
CA GLY A 1005 18.32 -7.94 -6.94
C GLY A 1005 17.59 -8.34 -5.65
N GLU A 1006 17.52 -9.65 -5.39
CA GLU A 1006 16.76 -10.21 -4.26
C GLU A 1006 17.45 -10.07 -2.92
N ASP A 1007 18.78 -10.20 -2.87
CA ASP A 1007 19.56 -10.22 -1.63
C ASP A 1007 20.21 -8.87 -1.29
N MET A 1008 19.85 -7.81 -2.03
CA MET A 1008 20.37 -6.46 -1.84
C MET A 1008 19.21 -5.53 -1.50
N ASP A 1009 19.28 -4.94 -0.30
CA ASP A 1009 18.29 -4.02 0.22
C ASP A 1009 18.87 -2.62 0.38
N TYR A 1010 18.07 -1.61 0.04
CA TYR A 1010 18.41 -0.24 0.34
C TYR A 1010 18.25 0.04 1.83
N SER A 1011 19.20 0.78 2.41
CA SER A 1011 18.99 1.42 3.72
C SER A 1011 18.03 2.59 3.56
N LEU A 1012 16.90 2.54 4.26
CA LEU A 1012 15.85 3.56 4.26
C LEU A 1012 16.27 4.90 4.89
N ASN A 1013 17.41 4.92 5.58
CA ASN A 1013 17.93 6.10 6.29
C ASN A 1013 18.82 7.00 5.42
N LEU A 1014 19.18 6.57 4.21
CA LEU A 1014 19.98 7.36 3.27
C LEU A 1014 19.08 8.08 2.26
N SER A 1015 19.62 9.15 1.66
CA SER A 1015 18.90 9.94 0.67
C SER A 1015 18.84 9.24 -0.71
N PRO A 1016 17.80 9.49 -1.51
CA PRO A 1016 17.74 9.00 -2.89
C PRO A 1016 18.96 9.43 -3.74
N SER A 1017 19.40 10.69 -3.60
CA SER A 1017 20.56 11.22 -4.35
C SER A 1017 21.85 10.45 -4.05
N HIS A 1018 22.04 9.98 -2.81
CA HIS A 1018 23.19 9.18 -2.42
C HIS A 1018 23.28 7.89 -3.25
N TYR A 1019 22.19 7.14 -3.35
CA TYR A 1019 22.16 5.92 -4.15
C TYR A 1019 22.26 6.18 -5.65
N LEU A 1020 21.67 7.26 -6.11
CA LEU A 1020 21.71 7.61 -7.52
C LEU A 1020 23.13 8.01 -7.97
N ARG A 1021 23.94 8.63 -7.12
CA ARG A 1021 25.37 8.87 -7.36
C ARG A 1021 26.15 7.57 -7.53
N ASN A 1022 25.84 6.54 -6.73
CA ASN A 1022 26.44 5.20 -6.90
C ASN A 1022 26.03 4.58 -8.25
N GLY A 1023 24.77 4.76 -8.68
CA GLY A 1023 24.30 4.35 -10.00
C GLY A 1023 25.03 5.06 -11.15
N LEU A 1024 25.28 6.37 -11.01
CA LEU A 1024 26.06 7.14 -11.97
C LEU A 1024 27.52 6.66 -12.04
N GLU A 1025 28.12 6.34 -10.89
CA GLU A 1025 29.47 5.77 -10.85
C GLU A 1025 29.53 4.42 -11.58
N LEU A 1026 28.55 3.55 -11.34
CA LEU A 1026 28.44 2.26 -12.03
C LEU A 1026 28.30 2.44 -13.54
N LEU A 1027 27.47 3.39 -13.99
CA LEU A 1027 27.37 3.73 -15.41
C LEU A 1027 28.74 4.14 -15.97
N ARG A 1028 29.44 5.08 -15.33
CA ARG A 1028 30.74 5.58 -15.78
C ARG A 1028 31.81 4.49 -15.90
N ARG A 1029 31.76 3.45 -15.08
CA ARG A 1029 32.64 2.27 -15.20
C ARG A 1029 32.42 1.49 -16.50
N THR A 1030 31.23 1.55 -17.09
CA THR A 1030 30.89 0.87 -18.36
C THR A 1030 31.22 1.68 -19.61
N LYS A 1031 31.67 2.95 -19.45
CA LYS A 1031 31.94 3.87 -20.58
C LYS A 1031 32.87 3.28 -21.64
N GLY A 1032 33.95 2.62 -21.21
CA GLY A 1032 34.91 2.00 -22.13
C GLY A 1032 34.33 0.84 -22.97
N MET A 1033 33.27 0.18 -22.49
CA MET A 1033 32.55 -0.85 -23.27
C MET A 1033 31.62 -0.21 -24.29
N ALA A 1034 30.95 0.89 -23.92
CA ALA A 1034 30.07 1.63 -24.84
C ALA A 1034 30.85 2.31 -25.98
N GLU A 1035 32.09 2.73 -25.73
CA GLU A 1035 32.97 3.34 -26.74
C GLU A 1035 33.59 2.34 -27.73
N ARG A 1036 33.74 1.06 -27.35
CA ARG A 1036 34.33 0.01 -28.20
C ARG A 1036 33.33 -0.63 -29.17
N GLY A 1037 32.06 -0.21 -29.13
CA GLY A 1037 30.96 -0.85 -29.85
C GLY A 1037 30.47 -2.09 -29.11
N MET A 1038 29.18 -2.11 -28.77
CA MET A 1038 28.44 -3.34 -28.46
C MET A 1038 28.00 -4.00 -29.76
#